data_AF-A0A831WZ07-F1
#
_entry.id   AF-A0A831WZ07-F1
#
_cell.length_a   1.000
_cell.length_b   1.000
_cell.length_c   1.000
_cell.angle_alpha   90.00
_cell.angle_beta   90.00
_cell.angle_gamma   90.00
#
_symmetry.space_group_name_H-M   'P 1'
#
loop_
_entity.id
_entity.type
_entity.pdbx_description
1 polymer ?
#
loop_
_entity_poly.entity_id
_entity_poly.type
_entity_poly.pdbx_seq_one_letter_code
_entity_poly.pdbx_strand_id
1 'polypeptide(L)'
;MLRQSNSPHKFPGAIVNCLAPEKPSYNEGKFVVDGRWIRLIAVVLLMPFLVLSKGAGQSSADSRLRKAEVATSQQPIKAEIATEQFAFDVRRSTFDVEHHKLNVERRTSNIERRTLIRNLPAGEMPNLTPYKPSGWSDKIVVSTATGTNSDSSSLTTSDTIYVDWAAINNGTAATSARFFAKLYLDGVEKGSWFADPPLNINSYAYVQDFSLGSLSSGQHQIKIVVDTSGAIAESDETDNEYTKTITITGQSLPNLTPYKPSTWSDKIVVSTTTGTNSDSSTLATTDTLYVDWAVINNGTAATSATFFAKLFVDGVEKGSWSADPPLNVNFYGYVEDFPIGSLSAGQHQIKIVVDTSGAITESNETDNEYLKTITVVELPLTLRWVDANGSEVSSALDGTTVYMKVTAPGSPAGAQFTAQIFEVDTLSNDLKGTAVITIGSNGSGQTAWVARWEDDGPLNDPEFIFRVNNQDSPQLTVTRGPDIDVSPTSLTITQQPGQTSQPAGDFTPPDADDARFTIKLKSRRFIPAASDFLALQEEEPSARQHVILQFNELPGADELKTLAENGVQILNYVPNNAVAAVAPAGFDWRAFPSIRWRGRLLASDKISPQAMNILSQGGPADILNFVVEAFRDVPAAELESLIRDAGGAVIENSYLPHYIRLASGPAEVFNRLARQDAIAWIRVAPNELIENRPVYFCPGPFTLYGPIANFVIHDDGWDGPGRGPASLLYHFRNGTPDIASEESEVER
;
A
#
# COMPACT_ATOMS: atom_id res chain seq x y z
N MET A 1 6.69 31.94 -27.69
CA MET A 1 5.68 31.39 -28.62
C MET A 1 5.26 30.05 -28.04
N LEU A 2 4.23 29.93 -27.19
CA LEU A 2 2.82 30.31 -27.39
C LEU A 2 2.25 29.71 -28.69
N ARG A 3 1.71 28.49 -28.58
CA ARG A 3 0.46 28.14 -29.25
C ARG A 3 -0.64 28.14 -28.19
N GLN A 4 -1.64 28.98 -28.39
CA GLN A 4 -2.87 28.99 -27.60
C GLN A 4 -3.83 27.96 -28.19
N SER A 5 -4.45 27.12 -27.35
CA SER A 5 -5.80 26.64 -27.62
C SER A 5 -6.77 27.54 -26.87
N ASN A 6 -7.75 28.09 -27.58
CA ASN A 6 -8.84 28.89 -27.02
C ASN A 6 -10.14 28.10 -27.19
N SER A 7 -10.74 27.65 -26.09
CA SER A 7 -12.15 27.24 -26.04
C SER A 7 -12.75 27.61 -24.67
N PRO A 8 -13.86 28.38 -24.61
CA PRO A 8 -14.36 28.94 -23.37
C PRO A 8 -15.50 28.11 -22.76
N HIS A 9 -15.18 27.15 -21.89
CA HIS A 9 -16.19 26.54 -21.01
C HIS A 9 -16.13 27.14 -19.60
N LYS A 10 -17.03 28.11 -19.35
CA LYS A 10 -17.38 28.51 -17.98
C LYS A 10 -18.18 27.40 -17.33
N PHE A 11 -17.54 26.60 -16.48
CA PHE A 11 -18.28 25.82 -15.48
C PHE A 11 -18.67 26.75 -14.32
N PRO A 12 -19.94 26.74 -13.87
CA PRO A 12 -20.30 27.40 -12.62
C PRO A 12 -19.66 26.61 -11.46
N GLY A 13 -18.85 27.30 -10.64
CA GLY A 13 -18.28 26.68 -9.45
C GLY A 13 -19.38 26.27 -8.48
N ALA A 14 -19.71 24.98 -8.45
CA ALA A 14 -20.61 24.41 -7.46
C ALA A 14 -19.89 24.41 -6.10
N ILE A 15 -20.20 25.42 -5.27
CA ILE A 15 -19.80 25.42 -3.87
C ILE A 15 -20.55 24.25 -3.21
N VAL A 16 -19.84 23.16 -2.92
CA VAL A 16 -20.42 22.01 -2.24
C VAL A 16 -20.58 22.36 -0.76
N ASN A 17 -21.78 22.81 -0.39
CA ASN A 17 -22.16 23.00 1.00
C ASN A 17 -22.38 21.64 1.68
N CYS A 18 -21.28 21.05 2.15
CA CYS A 18 -21.29 19.85 2.97
C CYS A 18 -21.81 20.17 4.38
N LEU A 19 -22.74 19.36 4.89
CA LEU A 19 -23.17 19.42 6.28
C LEU A 19 -22.10 18.77 7.19
N ALA A 20 -21.02 19.49 7.44
CA ALA A 20 -19.89 19.01 8.24
C ALA A 20 -20.23 18.90 9.75
N PRO A 21 -19.46 18.09 10.52
CA PRO A 21 -19.47 18.16 11.99
C PRO A 21 -19.12 19.56 12.49
N GLU A 22 -19.61 19.93 13.68
CA GLU A 22 -19.31 21.22 14.32
C GLU A 22 -17.79 21.42 14.48
N LYS A 23 -17.29 22.59 14.07
CA LYS A 23 -15.90 23.02 14.31
C LYS A 23 -15.74 23.51 15.76
N PRO A 24 -14.57 23.31 16.40
CA PRO A 24 -14.28 23.92 17.70
C PRO A 24 -14.28 25.45 17.59
N SER A 25 -14.92 26.10 18.56
CA SER A 25 -15.05 27.57 18.60
C SER A 25 -13.83 28.21 19.26
N TYR A 26 -13.01 28.92 18.48
CA TYR A 26 -11.98 29.81 19.01
C TYR A 26 -12.47 31.26 19.06
N ASN A 27 -12.13 31.97 20.13
CA ASN A 27 -12.50 33.38 20.33
C ASN A 27 -11.92 34.29 19.23
N GLU A 28 -12.76 35.11 18.60
CA GLU A 28 -12.33 36.14 17.65
C GLU A 28 -11.57 37.28 18.36
N GLY A 29 -10.26 37.13 18.49
CA GLY A 29 -9.36 38.17 18.94
C GLY A 29 -9.30 39.33 17.94
N LYS A 30 -10.03 40.41 18.21
CA LYS A 30 -9.96 41.66 17.44
C LYS A 30 -8.58 42.31 17.59
N PHE A 31 -7.87 42.48 16.47
CA PHE A 31 -6.66 43.31 16.40
C PHE A 31 -6.89 44.52 15.48
N VAL A 32 -6.48 45.69 15.95
CA VAL A 32 -6.50 46.97 15.21
C VAL A 32 -5.07 47.44 15.04
N VAL A 33 -4.66 47.74 13.81
CA VAL A 33 -3.39 48.41 13.49
C VAL A 33 -3.64 49.47 12.40
N ASP A 34 -3.15 50.68 12.63
CA ASP A 34 -2.98 51.79 11.67
C ASP A 34 -4.16 52.21 10.77
N GLY A 35 -5.36 52.26 11.34
CA GLY A 35 -6.37 53.28 10.99
C GLY A 35 -6.93 53.28 9.56
N ARG A 36 -6.69 52.25 8.76
CA ARG A 36 -7.25 52.11 7.40
C ARG A 36 -7.95 50.77 7.22
N TRP A 37 -9.21 50.85 6.82
CA TRP A 37 -10.00 49.69 6.40
C TRP A 37 -9.50 49.18 5.05
N ILE A 38 -9.05 47.93 4.98
CA ILE A 38 -8.80 47.24 3.70
C ILE A 38 -9.86 46.15 3.52
N ARG A 39 -10.78 46.37 2.58
CA ARG A 39 -11.58 45.30 1.98
C ARG A 39 -10.78 44.71 0.83
N LEU A 40 -10.48 43.41 0.86
CA LEU A 40 -9.92 42.72 -0.30
C LEU A 40 -11.04 42.47 -1.32
N ILE A 41 -11.22 43.39 -2.26
CA ILE A 41 -12.06 43.20 -3.45
C ILE A 41 -11.12 43.27 -4.66
N ALA A 42 -10.86 42.12 -5.28
CA ALA A 42 -10.12 42.09 -6.55
C ALA A 42 -11.05 42.51 -7.69
N VAL A 43 -10.92 43.77 -8.14
CA VAL A 43 -11.64 44.31 -9.29
C VAL A 43 -10.86 44.05 -10.57
N VAL A 44 -11.47 43.34 -11.52
CA VAL A 44 -10.94 43.18 -12.88
C VAL A 44 -11.23 44.44 -13.70
N LEU A 45 -10.21 45.02 -14.32
CA LEU A 45 -10.34 46.15 -15.24
C LEU A 45 -10.79 45.70 -16.64
N LEU A 46 -11.73 46.44 -17.21
CA LEU A 46 -12.22 46.31 -18.58
C LEU A 46 -12.29 47.71 -19.19
N MET A 47 -11.80 47.91 -20.41
CA MET A 47 -12.24 48.92 -21.39
C MET A 47 -11.68 48.59 -22.81
N PRO A 48 -12.33 49.02 -23.91
CA PRO A 48 -12.19 48.38 -25.24
C PRO A 48 -11.66 49.30 -26.37
N PHE A 49 -11.37 48.75 -27.56
CA PHE A 49 -11.46 49.51 -28.84
C PHE A 49 -11.68 48.65 -30.11
N LEU A 50 -12.15 49.33 -31.17
CA LEU A 50 -12.76 48.89 -32.43
C LEU A 50 -11.88 49.34 -33.64
N VAL A 51 -11.86 48.81 -34.88
CA VAL A 51 -12.69 47.90 -35.71
C VAL A 51 -11.80 47.26 -36.85
N LEU A 52 -12.38 46.45 -37.77
CA LEU A 52 -12.18 46.39 -39.26
C LEU A 52 -11.63 45.10 -39.98
N SER A 53 -12.57 44.17 -40.24
CA SER A 53 -12.98 43.62 -41.57
C SER A 53 -12.09 42.77 -42.53
N LYS A 54 -12.78 41.83 -43.22
CA LYS A 54 -12.43 40.98 -44.40
C LYS A 54 -11.57 39.73 -44.12
N GLY A 55 -11.83 38.54 -44.70
CA GLY A 55 -12.97 38.05 -45.50
C GLY A 55 -12.67 36.75 -46.30
N ALA A 56 -13.69 35.88 -46.50
CA ALA A 56 -13.70 34.62 -47.30
C ALA A 56 -12.77 33.45 -46.84
N GLY A 57 -13.09 32.15 -47.05
CA GLY A 57 -14.34 31.48 -47.49
C GLY A 57 -14.13 29.98 -47.87
N GLN A 58 -15.17 29.13 -47.72
CA GLN A 58 -15.34 27.74 -48.26
C GLN A 58 -14.34 26.64 -47.77
N SER A 59 -14.61 25.32 -47.75
CA SER A 59 -15.78 24.41 -48.00
C SER A 59 -15.50 23.03 -47.35
N SER A 60 -16.37 22.44 -46.50
CA SER A 60 -17.38 21.36 -46.76
C SER A 60 -16.90 19.96 -47.22
N ALA A 61 -17.67 18.93 -46.80
CA ALA A 61 -17.58 17.47 -47.09
C ALA A 61 -16.59 16.69 -46.19
N ASP A 62 -16.96 15.77 -45.29
CA ASP A 62 -18.17 14.95 -45.00
C ASP A 62 -18.27 13.55 -45.68
N SER A 63 -18.30 12.55 -44.79
CA SER A 63 -19.10 11.31 -44.87
C SER A 63 -18.50 9.96 -45.36
N ARG A 64 -18.74 8.95 -44.49
CA ARG A 64 -19.25 7.58 -44.75
C ARG A 64 -18.33 6.34 -44.84
N LEU A 65 -18.29 5.65 -43.69
CA LEU A 65 -18.31 4.19 -43.54
C LEU A 65 -19.42 3.50 -44.35
N ARG A 66 -19.21 2.22 -44.72
CA ARG A 66 -20.28 1.19 -44.84
C ARG A 66 -19.81 -0.21 -44.41
N LYS A 67 -20.70 -0.93 -43.73
CA LYS A 67 -20.65 -2.39 -43.50
C LYS A 67 -21.09 -3.16 -44.76
N ALA A 68 -20.80 -4.45 -44.83
CA ALA A 68 -21.50 -5.42 -45.68
C ALA A 68 -21.75 -6.73 -44.90
N GLU A 69 -22.94 -7.32 -45.09
CA GLU A 69 -23.37 -8.59 -44.48
C GLU A 69 -23.15 -9.76 -45.44
N VAL A 70 -23.15 -10.99 -44.91
CA VAL A 70 -23.00 -12.25 -45.67
C VAL A 70 -24.36 -12.94 -45.80
N ALA A 71 -24.69 -13.40 -47.02
CA ALA A 71 -25.93 -14.12 -47.31
C ALA A 71 -25.70 -15.64 -47.45
N THR A 72 -26.70 -16.42 -47.02
CA THR A 72 -26.76 -17.89 -47.07
C THR A 72 -27.43 -18.42 -48.34
N SER A 73 -27.07 -19.65 -48.77
CA SER A 73 -27.87 -20.48 -49.68
C SER A 73 -27.54 -21.97 -49.52
N GLN A 74 -28.49 -22.86 -49.84
CA GLN A 74 -28.43 -24.31 -49.54
C GLN A 74 -28.64 -25.21 -50.78
N GLN A 75 -27.78 -26.23 -50.93
CA GLN A 75 -28.08 -27.62 -51.42
C GLN A 75 -28.61 -27.82 -52.87
N PRO A 76 -28.80 -29.05 -53.43
CA PRO A 76 -28.76 -30.42 -52.83
C PRO A 76 -28.10 -31.63 -53.61
N ILE A 77 -27.77 -32.73 -52.86
CA ILE A 77 -27.99 -34.19 -53.19
C ILE A 77 -27.10 -34.89 -54.30
N LYS A 78 -26.63 -36.17 -54.29
CA LYS A 78 -26.96 -37.47 -53.60
C LYS A 78 -25.81 -38.54 -53.60
N ALA A 79 -25.80 -39.46 -52.60
CA ALA A 79 -25.39 -40.90 -52.60
C ALA A 79 -23.93 -41.35 -53.00
N GLU A 80 -23.36 -42.51 -52.60
CA GLU A 80 -23.86 -43.66 -51.79
C GLU A 80 -22.77 -44.40 -50.96
N ILE A 81 -23.26 -45.27 -50.07
CA ILE A 81 -22.70 -46.05 -48.95
C ILE A 81 -21.56 -47.06 -49.27
N ALA A 82 -20.62 -47.23 -48.33
CA ALA A 82 -20.08 -48.55 -47.90
C ALA A 82 -19.47 -48.49 -46.48
N THR A 83 -19.89 -49.39 -45.58
CA THR A 83 -19.40 -49.55 -44.20
C THR A 83 -18.52 -50.78 -44.04
N GLU A 84 -17.51 -50.73 -43.15
CA GLU A 84 -17.13 -51.90 -42.33
C GLU A 84 -16.38 -51.48 -41.05
N GLN A 85 -16.57 -52.24 -39.96
CA GLN A 85 -15.94 -52.04 -38.65
C GLN A 85 -14.93 -53.17 -38.37
N PHE A 86 -13.80 -52.89 -37.72
CA PHE A 86 -13.14 -53.87 -36.85
C PHE A 86 -12.49 -53.21 -35.63
N ALA A 87 -12.54 -53.91 -34.49
CA ALA A 87 -12.16 -53.41 -33.17
C ALA A 87 -10.67 -53.66 -32.83
N PHE A 88 -10.15 -52.96 -31.83
CA PHE A 88 -8.81 -53.18 -31.28
C PHE A 88 -8.89 -53.75 -29.86
N ASP A 89 -8.20 -54.89 -29.63
CA ASP A 89 -8.05 -55.52 -28.31
C ASP A 89 -6.96 -54.82 -27.50
N VAL A 90 -7.16 -54.67 -26.19
CA VAL A 90 -6.25 -53.97 -25.27
C VAL A 90 -5.68 -54.96 -24.28
N ARG A 91 -4.40 -55.30 -24.44
CA ARG A 91 -3.62 -56.02 -23.41
C ARG A 91 -2.41 -55.20 -22.95
N ARG A 92 -2.24 -55.19 -21.63
CA ARG A 92 -1.26 -54.39 -20.88
C ARG A 92 0.20 -54.74 -21.22
N SER A 93 1.06 -53.73 -21.16
CA SER A 93 2.45 -53.82 -20.72
C SER A 93 2.86 -52.47 -20.11
N THR A 94 3.78 -52.50 -19.16
CA THR A 94 4.09 -51.40 -18.21
C THR A 94 5.30 -50.54 -18.61
N PHE A 95 5.29 -49.27 -18.19
CA PHE A 95 6.39 -48.40 -17.68
C PHE A 95 7.86 -48.88 -17.87
N ASP A 96 8.87 -48.02 -18.14
CA ASP A 96 9.00 -46.56 -17.97
C ASP A 96 10.19 -45.94 -18.75
N VAL A 97 10.31 -44.59 -18.79
CA VAL A 97 11.44 -43.66 -19.15
C VAL A 97 12.35 -44.05 -20.36
N GLU A 98 12.54 -43.25 -21.41
CA GLU A 98 13.12 -41.90 -21.40
C GLU A 98 12.91 -41.13 -22.74
N HIS A 99 13.07 -39.81 -22.70
CA HIS A 99 12.87 -38.85 -23.78
C HIS A 99 13.34 -39.29 -25.19
N HIS A 100 12.45 -39.24 -26.20
CA HIS A 100 12.67 -38.57 -27.50
C HIS A 100 11.39 -38.51 -28.39
N LYS A 101 11.04 -37.28 -28.83
CA LYS A 101 10.15 -36.83 -29.94
C LYS A 101 9.16 -37.81 -30.61
N LEU A 102 7.92 -37.34 -30.79
CA LEU A 102 7.13 -37.67 -31.99
C LEU A 102 6.20 -36.51 -32.45
N ASN A 103 6.60 -35.79 -33.49
CA ASN A 103 5.66 -34.95 -34.25
C ASN A 103 4.76 -35.87 -35.08
N VAL A 104 3.45 -35.75 -34.91
CA VAL A 104 2.46 -36.49 -35.71
C VAL A 104 2.20 -35.74 -37.01
N GLU A 105 3.14 -35.88 -37.97
CA GLU A 105 2.87 -35.50 -39.35
C GLU A 105 2.12 -36.62 -40.09
N ARG A 106 1.15 -36.23 -40.91
CA ARG A 106 0.32 -37.15 -41.69
C ARG A 106 1.17 -37.90 -42.72
N ARG A 107 1.55 -39.14 -42.41
CA ARG A 107 1.98 -40.11 -43.42
C ARG A 107 0.78 -40.55 -44.27
N THR A 108 0.50 -39.79 -45.32
CA THR A 108 -0.32 -40.23 -46.46
C THR A 108 0.36 -39.80 -47.75
N SER A 109 0.30 -40.65 -48.78
CA SER A 109 0.99 -40.52 -50.08
C SER A 109 2.52 -40.31 -50.04
N ASN A 110 3.29 -41.41 -49.93
CA ASN A 110 4.64 -41.51 -50.55
C ASN A 110 5.11 -42.96 -50.82
N ILE A 111 4.18 -43.92 -50.94
CA ILE A 111 4.48 -45.34 -51.17
C ILE A 111 4.19 -45.79 -52.63
N GLU A 112 3.40 -45.04 -53.39
CA GLU A 112 3.09 -45.33 -54.81
C GLU A 112 3.86 -44.45 -55.79
N ARG A 113 5.18 -44.66 -55.85
CA ARG A 113 6.01 -44.35 -57.05
C ARG A 113 7.30 -45.18 -57.13
N ARG A 114 7.44 -46.22 -56.30
CA ARG A 114 8.72 -46.90 -56.02
C ARG A 114 9.09 -48.03 -56.99
N THR A 115 8.45 -48.12 -58.16
CA THR A 115 8.67 -49.20 -59.14
C THR A 115 8.43 -48.73 -60.58
N LEU A 116 9.41 -48.04 -61.20
CA LEU A 116 9.74 -48.13 -62.66
C LEU A 116 10.80 -47.11 -63.15
N ILE A 117 12.00 -47.09 -62.56
CA ILE A 117 13.22 -46.70 -63.31
C ILE A 117 14.33 -47.71 -63.01
N ARG A 118 14.41 -48.75 -63.84
CA ARG A 118 15.63 -49.54 -64.00
C ARG A 118 15.83 -49.75 -65.50
N ASN A 119 16.88 -49.16 -66.05
CA ASN A 119 17.28 -49.16 -67.46
C ASN A 119 16.34 -48.40 -68.42
N LEU A 120 16.29 -47.07 -68.29
CA LEU A 120 16.32 -46.20 -69.46
C LEU A 120 17.79 -45.94 -69.84
N PRO A 121 18.12 -45.65 -71.12
CA PRO A 121 19.45 -45.10 -71.44
C PRO A 121 19.66 -43.80 -70.65
N ALA A 122 20.91 -43.46 -70.33
CA ALA A 122 21.23 -42.25 -69.56
C ALA A 122 20.66 -41.01 -70.24
N GLY A 123 19.51 -40.55 -69.74
CA GLY A 123 18.83 -39.37 -70.23
C GLY A 123 19.59 -38.14 -69.76
N GLU A 124 19.53 -37.08 -70.56
CA GLU A 124 19.91 -35.76 -70.10
C GLU A 124 18.96 -35.39 -68.94
N MET A 125 19.47 -35.32 -67.71
CA MET A 125 18.69 -35.02 -66.51
C MET A 125 19.34 -33.87 -65.73
N PRO A 126 18.58 -32.92 -65.16
CA PRO A 126 19.13 -31.90 -64.26
C PRO A 126 19.63 -32.52 -62.95
N ASN A 127 20.41 -31.76 -62.19
CA ASN A 127 20.82 -32.09 -60.82
C ASN A 127 21.00 -30.79 -60.03
N LEU A 128 20.19 -30.54 -59.02
CA LEU A 128 20.00 -29.27 -58.32
C LEU A 128 20.52 -29.34 -56.88
N THR A 129 21.82 -29.11 -56.71
CA THR A 129 22.47 -29.13 -55.40
C THR A 129 22.81 -27.72 -54.91
N PRO A 130 22.76 -27.46 -53.58
CA PRO A 130 23.36 -26.28 -52.98
C PRO A 130 24.81 -26.12 -53.42
N TYR A 131 25.20 -24.91 -53.80
CA TYR A 131 26.43 -24.64 -54.52
C TYR A 131 27.27 -23.57 -53.83
N LYS A 132 28.59 -23.67 -54.02
CA LYS A 132 29.58 -22.68 -53.58
C LYS A 132 30.17 -21.99 -54.82
N PRO A 133 29.72 -20.77 -55.17
CA PRO A 133 30.31 -19.99 -56.24
C PRO A 133 31.80 -19.68 -55.99
N SER A 134 32.53 -19.39 -57.08
CA SER A 134 33.93 -18.97 -56.96
C SER A 134 34.04 -17.66 -56.19
N GLY A 135 34.97 -17.59 -55.24
CA GLY A 135 35.17 -16.43 -54.37
C GLY A 135 34.30 -16.40 -53.11
N TRP A 136 33.30 -17.28 -52.97
CA TRP A 136 32.51 -17.39 -51.74
C TRP A 136 33.26 -18.23 -50.68
N SER A 137 33.02 -18.00 -49.40
CA SER A 137 33.61 -18.84 -48.33
C SER A 137 32.98 -20.23 -48.26
N ASP A 138 31.69 -20.38 -48.59
CA ASP A 138 30.93 -21.62 -48.39
C ASP A 138 29.65 -21.68 -49.27
N LYS A 139 28.87 -22.77 -49.20
CA LYS A 139 27.55 -22.92 -49.87
C LYS A 139 26.45 -22.06 -49.23
N ILE A 140 26.56 -21.82 -47.92
CA ILE A 140 25.79 -20.83 -47.16
C ILE A 140 26.83 -19.91 -46.50
N VAL A 141 26.83 -18.63 -46.84
CA VAL A 141 27.70 -17.62 -46.22
C VAL A 141 26.92 -16.91 -45.13
N VAL A 142 27.56 -16.62 -43.98
CA VAL A 142 26.95 -15.94 -42.84
C VAL A 142 27.83 -14.77 -42.40
N SER A 143 27.34 -13.54 -42.59
CA SER A 143 28.09 -12.30 -42.32
C SER A 143 27.34 -11.35 -41.39
N THR A 144 28.07 -10.40 -40.83
CA THR A 144 27.54 -9.28 -40.02
C THR A 144 27.43 -7.97 -40.81
N ALA A 145 27.73 -8.03 -42.12
CA ALA A 145 27.68 -6.91 -43.05
C ALA A 145 27.22 -7.39 -44.44
N THR A 146 26.57 -6.51 -45.19
CA THR A 146 26.09 -6.79 -46.55
C THR A 146 27.16 -6.58 -47.63
N GLY A 147 26.97 -7.13 -48.82
CA GLY A 147 27.86 -6.93 -49.98
C GLY A 147 29.19 -7.68 -49.88
N THR A 148 29.26 -8.71 -49.04
CA THR A 148 30.36 -9.67 -48.91
C THR A 148 29.85 -11.05 -49.26
N ASN A 149 30.72 -11.98 -49.67
CA ASN A 149 30.42 -13.41 -49.73
C ASN A 149 31.46 -14.22 -48.93
N SER A 150 32.00 -13.62 -47.88
CA SER A 150 32.86 -14.25 -46.88
C SER A 150 32.20 -14.26 -45.51
N ASP A 151 32.28 -15.39 -44.81
CA ASP A 151 31.79 -15.52 -43.43
C ASP A 151 32.48 -14.53 -42.47
N SER A 152 31.72 -13.97 -41.52
CA SER A 152 32.30 -13.19 -40.41
C SER A 152 33.03 -14.11 -39.43
N SER A 153 34.22 -13.68 -38.97
CA SER A 153 35.06 -14.47 -38.04
C SER A 153 34.51 -14.59 -36.61
N SER A 154 33.54 -13.75 -36.26
CA SER A 154 32.86 -13.71 -34.96
C SER A 154 31.43 -13.26 -35.17
N LEU A 155 30.48 -13.90 -34.48
CA LEU A 155 29.05 -13.55 -34.49
C LEU A 155 28.57 -13.42 -33.05
N THR A 156 27.92 -12.31 -32.72
CA THR A 156 27.48 -11.98 -31.36
C THR A 156 25.98 -11.66 -31.32
N THR A 157 25.41 -11.63 -30.11
CA THR A 157 23.97 -11.38 -29.90
C THR A 157 23.50 -9.98 -30.31
N SER A 158 24.40 -9.02 -30.49
CA SER A 158 24.10 -7.66 -30.97
C SER A 158 24.24 -7.50 -32.48
N ASP A 159 24.82 -8.47 -33.18
CA ASP A 159 24.99 -8.42 -34.63
C ASP A 159 23.66 -8.65 -35.36
N THR A 160 23.48 -7.96 -36.49
CA THR A 160 22.47 -8.34 -37.50
C THR A 160 23.10 -9.32 -38.47
N ILE A 161 22.52 -10.51 -38.57
CA ILE A 161 23.04 -11.61 -39.39
C ILE A 161 22.46 -11.53 -40.80
N TYR A 162 23.33 -11.62 -41.81
CA TYR A 162 22.99 -11.71 -43.23
C TYR A 162 23.45 -13.05 -43.79
N VAL A 163 22.71 -13.57 -44.77
CA VAL A 163 22.96 -14.88 -45.38
C VAL A 163 22.96 -14.78 -46.91
N ASP A 164 24.00 -15.35 -47.52
CA ASP A 164 24.01 -15.67 -48.94
C ASP A 164 23.93 -17.19 -49.13
N TRP A 165 23.30 -17.62 -50.22
CA TRP A 165 23.31 -19.02 -50.65
C TRP A 165 23.17 -19.13 -52.17
N ALA A 166 23.63 -20.25 -52.74
CA ALA A 166 23.45 -20.55 -54.17
C ALA A 166 23.03 -22.01 -54.39
N ALA A 167 22.42 -22.29 -55.54
CA ALA A 167 22.05 -23.63 -56.00
C ALA A 167 22.37 -23.77 -57.50
N ILE A 168 23.10 -24.82 -57.88
CA ILE A 168 23.57 -25.08 -59.25
C ILE A 168 22.78 -26.20 -59.90
N ASN A 169 22.58 -26.11 -61.22
CA ASN A 169 22.29 -27.28 -62.02
C ASN A 169 23.60 -27.91 -62.52
N ASN A 170 24.11 -28.95 -61.87
CA ASN A 170 25.31 -29.70 -62.28
C ASN A 170 25.01 -31.01 -63.03
N GLY A 171 23.75 -31.20 -63.47
CA GLY A 171 23.33 -32.34 -64.27
C GLY A 171 23.70 -32.24 -65.75
N THR A 172 23.09 -33.09 -66.57
CA THR A 172 23.30 -33.17 -68.03
C THR A 172 22.17 -32.59 -68.87
N ALA A 173 21.06 -32.13 -68.28
CA ALA A 173 20.02 -31.32 -68.92
C ALA A 173 19.78 -30.00 -68.19
N ALA A 174 19.18 -29.04 -68.89
CA ALA A 174 18.58 -27.85 -68.27
C ALA A 174 17.24 -28.20 -67.58
N THR A 175 16.85 -27.43 -66.55
CA THR A 175 15.54 -27.64 -65.89
C THR A 175 14.36 -27.38 -66.84
N SER A 176 13.30 -28.18 -66.69
CA SER A 176 12.10 -28.15 -67.55
C SER A 176 10.87 -27.54 -66.88
N ALA A 177 10.91 -27.30 -65.56
CA ALA A 177 9.86 -26.68 -64.77
C ALA A 177 10.44 -25.65 -63.79
N ARG A 178 9.56 -24.90 -63.13
CA ARG A 178 9.94 -24.03 -62.00
C ARG A 178 10.16 -24.89 -60.76
N PHE A 179 11.27 -24.66 -60.06
CA PHE A 179 11.55 -25.27 -58.75
C PHE A 179 11.65 -24.21 -57.66
N PHE A 180 11.55 -24.65 -56.39
CA PHE A 180 11.60 -23.77 -55.21
C PHE A 180 12.73 -24.14 -54.26
N ALA A 181 13.55 -23.15 -53.89
CA ALA A 181 14.54 -23.27 -52.82
C ALA A 181 14.04 -22.58 -51.55
N LYS A 182 14.27 -23.18 -50.38
CA LYS A 182 13.85 -22.65 -49.08
C LYS A 182 14.98 -22.62 -48.07
N LEU A 183 15.07 -21.51 -47.35
CA LEU A 183 16.02 -21.29 -46.25
C LEU A 183 15.30 -21.50 -44.91
N TYR A 184 15.92 -22.27 -44.04
CA TYR A 184 15.46 -22.56 -42.68
C TYR A 184 16.52 -22.11 -41.66
N LEU A 185 16.05 -21.63 -40.51
CA LEU A 185 16.86 -21.43 -39.30
C LEU A 185 16.25 -22.28 -38.20
N ASP A 186 17.04 -23.20 -37.64
CA ASP A 186 16.63 -24.16 -36.59
C ASP A 186 15.36 -24.97 -36.94
N GLY A 187 15.19 -25.26 -38.24
CA GLY A 187 14.02 -25.95 -38.79
C GLY A 187 12.81 -25.06 -39.09
N VAL A 188 12.86 -23.77 -38.77
CA VAL A 188 11.80 -22.79 -39.10
C VAL A 188 12.09 -22.16 -40.45
N GLU A 189 11.15 -22.22 -41.40
CA GLU A 189 11.26 -21.57 -42.71
C GLU A 189 11.37 -20.04 -42.55
N LYS A 190 12.40 -19.44 -43.17
CA LYS A 190 12.67 -18.00 -43.15
C LYS A 190 12.43 -17.32 -44.50
N GLY A 191 12.58 -18.06 -45.59
CA GLY A 191 12.33 -17.56 -46.93
C GLY A 191 12.19 -18.67 -47.95
N SER A 192 11.50 -18.35 -49.06
CA SER A 192 11.28 -19.24 -50.20
C SER A 192 11.47 -18.44 -51.49
N TRP A 193 12.23 -18.99 -52.43
CA TRP A 193 12.56 -18.41 -53.71
C TRP A 193 12.33 -19.43 -54.82
N PHE A 194 12.15 -18.98 -56.05
CA PHE A 194 11.96 -19.86 -57.20
C PHE A 194 12.91 -19.49 -58.34
N ALA A 195 13.21 -20.47 -59.19
CA ALA A 195 13.86 -20.25 -60.48
C ALA A 195 12.98 -20.83 -61.58
N ASP A 196 12.74 -20.04 -62.63
CA ASP A 196 12.03 -20.49 -63.83
C ASP A 196 12.97 -21.28 -64.77
N PRO A 197 12.43 -22.23 -65.55
CA PRO A 197 13.22 -22.96 -66.54
C PRO A 197 13.56 -22.07 -67.75
N PRO A 198 14.73 -22.25 -68.38
CA PRO A 198 15.78 -23.22 -68.04
C PRO A 198 16.82 -22.63 -67.07
N LEU A 199 17.06 -23.30 -65.94
CA LEU A 199 18.37 -23.23 -65.30
C LEU A 199 19.31 -24.15 -66.09
N ASN A 200 20.13 -23.56 -66.94
CA ASN A 200 21.02 -24.28 -67.86
C ASN A 200 22.08 -25.10 -67.11
N ILE A 201 22.64 -26.10 -67.80
CA ILE A 201 23.75 -26.93 -67.32
C ILE A 201 24.91 -26.03 -66.86
N ASN A 202 25.48 -26.34 -65.69
CA ASN A 202 26.52 -25.59 -64.99
C ASN A 202 26.17 -24.12 -64.65
N SER A 203 24.90 -23.73 -64.72
CA SER A 203 24.41 -22.43 -64.26
C SER A 203 23.81 -22.54 -62.86
N TYR A 204 23.89 -21.47 -62.07
CA TYR A 204 23.37 -21.41 -60.71
C TYR A 204 22.46 -20.20 -60.48
N ALA A 205 21.48 -20.38 -59.59
CA ALA A 205 20.71 -19.31 -58.98
C ALA A 205 21.30 -18.99 -57.60
N TYR A 206 21.10 -17.76 -57.12
CA TYR A 206 21.63 -17.32 -55.82
C TYR A 206 20.73 -16.26 -55.17
N VAL A 207 20.90 -16.10 -53.87
CA VAL A 207 20.41 -14.98 -53.06
C VAL A 207 21.58 -14.44 -52.26
N GLN A 208 21.62 -13.12 -52.11
CA GLN A 208 22.62 -12.41 -51.31
C GLN A 208 21.93 -11.51 -50.29
N ASP A 209 22.64 -11.20 -49.20
CA ASP A 209 22.25 -10.21 -48.19
C ASP A 209 20.88 -10.48 -47.51
N PHE A 210 20.43 -11.73 -47.42
CA PHE A 210 19.16 -12.04 -46.76
C PHE A 210 19.30 -11.92 -45.23
N SER A 211 18.66 -10.92 -44.63
CA SER A 211 18.75 -10.68 -43.20
C SER A 211 17.93 -11.69 -42.38
N LEU A 212 18.58 -12.33 -41.42
CA LEU A 212 17.95 -13.15 -40.37
C LEU A 212 17.62 -12.36 -39.09
N GLY A 213 18.05 -11.09 -38.99
CA GLY A 213 17.99 -10.30 -37.77
C GLY A 213 19.10 -10.66 -36.77
N SER A 214 18.91 -10.30 -35.50
CA SER A 214 19.78 -10.76 -34.41
C SER A 214 19.36 -12.15 -33.91
N LEU A 215 20.32 -12.91 -33.41
CA LEU A 215 20.14 -14.28 -32.93
C LEU A 215 20.54 -14.40 -31.45
N SER A 216 19.92 -15.34 -30.75
CA SER A 216 20.27 -15.68 -29.35
C SER A 216 21.68 -16.25 -29.24
N SER A 217 22.29 -16.18 -28.06
CA SER A 217 23.56 -16.86 -27.81
C SER A 217 23.38 -18.38 -27.83
N GLY A 218 24.22 -19.09 -28.58
CA GLY A 218 24.14 -20.55 -28.71
C GLY A 218 24.54 -21.04 -30.10
N GLN A 219 24.29 -22.33 -30.36
CA GLN A 219 24.44 -22.91 -31.69
C GLN A 219 23.12 -22.82 -32.47
N HIS A 220 23.21 -22.37 -33.71
CA HIS A 220 22.10 -22.25 -34.64
C HIS A 220 22.41 -23.01 -35.94
N GLN A 221 21.40 -23.64 -36.55
CA GLN A 221 21.51 -24.36 -37.81
C GLN A 221 20.78 -23.62 -38.93
N ILE A 222 21.51 -23.18 -39.94
CA ILE A 222 20.95 -22.60 -41.16
C ILE A 222 20.97 -23.67 -42.24
N LYS A 223 19.81 -23.99 -42.82
CA LYS A 223 19.65 -25.04 -43.83
C LYS A 223 19.06 -24.47 -45.11
N ILE A 224 19.64 -24.79 -46.25
CA ILE A 224 19.03 -24.58 -47.57
C ILE A 224 18.57 -25.94 -48.13
N VAL A 225 17.36 -25.95 -48.69
CA VAL A 225 16.78 -27.11 -49.39
C VAL A 225 16.38 -26.64 -50.78
N VAL A 226 16.84 -27.34 -51.82
CA VAL A 226 16.58 -27.05 -53.24
C VAL A 226 15.53 -28.02 -53.77
N ASP A 227 14.75 -27.56 -54.76
CA ASP A 227 13.51 -28.20 -55.23
C ASP A 227 12.64 -28.86 -54.13
N THR A 228 12.28 -28.05 -53.14
CA THR A 228 11.36 -28.41 -52.05
C THR A 228 9.98 -28.90 -52.51
N SER A 229 9.68 -28.79 -53.79
CA SER A 229 8.46 -29.26 -54.45
C SER A 229 8.58 -30.64 -55.12
N GLY A 230 9.79 -31.13 -55.39
CA GLY A 230 10.03 -32.28 -56.29
C GLY A 230 9.42 -32.05 -57.69
N ALA A 231 9.58 -30.83 -58.21
CA ALA A 231 9.05 -30.39 -59.50
C ALA A 231 9.95 -30.79 -60.68
N ILE A 232 11.23 -31.03 -60.42
CA ILE A 232 12.24 -31.56 -61.33
C ILE A 232 12.51 -33.02 -60.94
N ALA A 233 12.68 -33.89 -61.93
CA ALA A 233 13.20 -35.23 -61.69
C ALA A 233 14.70 -35.20 -61.99
N GLU A 234 15.51 -35.56 -61.00
CA GLU A 234 16.94 -35.28 -60.97
C GLU A 234 17.79 -36.55 -61.13
N SER A 235 19.09 -36.39 -61.44
CA SER A 235 20.01 -37.55 -61.49
C SER A 235 20.40 -38.07 -60.10
N ASP A 236 20.39 -37.21 -59.10
CA ASP A 236 20.43 -37.50 -57.68
C ASP A 236 19.34 -36.67 -57.00
N GLU A 237 18.61 -37.27 -56.07
CA GLU A 237 17.51 -36.64 -55.31
C GLU A 237 17.89 -36.54 -53.82
N THR A 238 19.18 -36.73 -53.51
CA THR A 238 19.72 -36.82 -52.15
C THR A 238 20.78 -35.78 -51.83
N ASP A 239 21.20 -34.96 -52.80
CA ASP A 239 22.18 -33.87 -52.64
C ASP A 239 21.56 -32.45 -52.69
N ASN A 240 20.23 -32.34 -52.69
CA ASN A 240 19.44 -31.10 -52.68
C ASN A 240 19.51 -30.29 -51.37
N GLU A 241 20.12 -30.82 -50.31
CA GLU A 241 20.14 -30.21 -48.97
C GLU A 241 21.56 -29.85 -48.49
N TYR A 242 21.68 -28.72 -47.78
CA TYR A 242 22.92 -28.38 -47.07
C TYR A 242 22.61 -27.59 -45.79
N THR A 243 23.26 -27.98 -44.69
CA THR A 243 23.13 -27.34 -43.36
C THR A 243 24.47 -26.80 -42.90
N LYS A 244 24.49 -25.55 -42.44
CA LYS A 244 25.61 -24.88 -41.78
C LYS A 244 25.26 -24.61 -40.32
N THR A 245 26.13 -25.05 -39.40
CA THR A 245 26.03 -24.67 -37.99
C THR A 245 26.87 -23.43 -37.73
N ILE A 246 26.28 -22.43 -37.09
CA ILE A 246 26.98 -21.24 -36.57
C ILE A 246 26.89 -21.20 -35.05
N THR A 247 27.84 -20.53 -34.42
CA THR A 247 27.80 -20.24 -32.98
C THR A 247 27.71 -18.73 -32.80
N ILE A 248 26.67 -18.28 -32.11
CA ILE A 248 26.50 -16.90 -31.68
C ILE A 248 27.00 -16.82 -30.24
N THR A 249 28.05 -16.05 -30.00
CA THR A 249 28.55 -15.81 -28.64
C THR A 249 27.76 -14.70 -27.97
N GLY A 250 27.24 -14.94 -26.77
CA GLY A 250 26.69 -13.85 -25.95
C GLY A 250 27.77 -12.79 -25.66
N GLN A 251 27.36 -11.53 -25.60
CA GLN A 251 28.25 -10.47 -25.14
C GLN A 251 28.64 -10.74 -23.69
N SER A 252 29.94 -10.81 -23.40
CA SER A 252 30.41 -11.00 -22.03
C SER A 252 30.27 -9.68 -21.28
N LEU A 253 29.33 -9.60 -20.34
CA LEU A 253 28.99 -8.40 -19.58
C LEU A 253 29.11 -8.64 -18.07
N PRO A 254 29.43 -7.62 -17.27
CA PRO A 254 29.25 -7.63 -15.81
C PRO A 254 27.77 -7.74 -15.42
N ASN A 255 27.51 -8.03 -14.15
CA ASN A 255 26.18 -7.96 -13.54
C ASN A 255 26.34 -7.61 -12.06
N LEU A 256 25.95 -6.41 -11.66
CA LEU A 256 26.22 -5.75 -10.39
C LEU A 256 24.96 -5.71 -9.52
N THR A 257 24.76 -6.77 -8.75
CA THR A 257 23.58 -6.89 -7.87
C THR A 257 23.95 -6.77 -6.40
N PRO A 258 23.09 -6.16 -5.56
CA PRO A 258 23.10 -6.34 -4.11
C PRO A 258 23.31 -7.79 -3.70
N TYR A 259 24.28 -8.05 -2.85
CA TYR A 259 24.75 -9.39 -2.50
C TYR A 259 24.59 -9.71 -1.02
N LYS A 260 24.36 -10.99 -0.72
CA LYS A 260 24.35 -11.53 0.64
C LYS A 260 25.53 -12.49 0.79
N PRO A 261 26.63 -12.09 1.45
CA PRO A 261 27.69 -12.99 1.86
C PRO A 261 27.14 -14.12 2.75
N SER A 262 27.77 -15.30 2.71
CA SER A 262 27.20 -16.51 3.32
C SER A 262 27.09 -16.48 4.84
N THR A 263 27.89 -15.64 5.52
CA THR A 263 27.86 -15.43 6.98
C THR A 263 26.91 -14.32 7.41
N TRP A 264 26.37 -13.55 6.46
CA TRP A 264 25.53 -12.40 6.76
C TRP A 264 24.06 -12.82 6.93
N SER A 265 23.33 -12.07 7.74
CA SER A 265 21.89 -12.27 7.94
C SER A 265 21.06 -11.92 6.70
N ASP A 266 21.48 -10.93 5.91
CA ASP A 266 20.75 -10.39 4.75
C ASP A 266 21.69 -9.62 3.79
N LYS A 267 21.18 -9.09 2.66
CA LYS A 267 21.93 -8.22 1.71
C LYS A 267 22.19 -6.82 2.28
N ILE A 268 21.29 -6.35 3.15
CA ILE A 268 21.44 -5.16 3.99
C ILE A 268 21.28 -5.66 5.43
N VAL A 269 22.28 -5.49 6.29
CA VAL A 269 22.19 -5.81 7.72
C VAL A 269 21.98 -4.52 8.49
N VAL A 270 21.13 -4.53 9.52
CA VAL A 270 20.95 -3.39 10.43
C VAL A 270 21.17 -3.83 11.87
N SER A 271 22.18 -3.25 12.52
CA SER A 271 22.66 -3.66 13.84
C SER A 271 22.79 -2.46 14.78
N THR A 272 22.65 -2.71 16.08
CA THR A 272 22.90 -1.74 17.17
C THR A 272 24.34 -1.80 17.69
N THR A 273 25.14 -2.75 17.21
CA THR A 273 26.54 -2.96 17.57
C THR A 273 27.41 -3.09 16.32
N THR A 274 28.59 -2.49 16.33
CA THR A 274 29.58 -2.62 15.25
C THR A 274 30.29 -3.98 15.25
N GLY A 275 30.82 -4.41 14.11
CA GLY A 275 31.60 -5.64 13.95
C GLY A 275 30.76 -6.90 13.89
N THR A 276 29.51 -6.82 13.43
CA THR A 276 28.61 -7.97 13.25
C THR A 276 27.74 -7.83 12.01
N ASN A 277 27.71 -8.87 11.18
CA ASN A 277 26.85 -8.93 10.00
C ASN A 277 25.51 -9.65 10.28
N SER A 278 25.04 -9.59 11.53
CA SER A 278 23.75 -10.12 11.97
C SER A 278 22.82 -8.99 12.39
N ASP A 279 21.59 -8.99 11.88
CA ASP A 279 20.56 -8.02 12.28
C ASP A 279 20.33 -8.07 13.80
N SER A 280 20.18 -6.91 14.43
CA SER A 280 19.72 -6.84 15.82
C SER A 280 18.24 -7.23 15.90
N SER A 281 17.88 -8.11 16.84
CA SER A 281 16.50 -8.60 16.98
C SER A 281 15.49 -7.55 17.45
N THR A 282 15.97 -6.43 18.00
CA THR A 282 15.19 -5.26 18.41
C THR A 282 16.01 -4.02 18.07
N LEU A 283 15.36 -3.00 17.50
CA LEU A 283 15.93 -1.68 17.22
C LEU A 283 15.10 -0.65 17.99
N ALA A 284 15.72 0.12 18.88
CA ALA A 284 15.06 1.16 19.66
C ALA A 284 15.35 2.57 19.11
N THR A 285 14.46 3.52 19.40
CA THR A 285 14.64 4.95 19.02
C THR A 285 15.88 5.61 19.60
N THR A 286 16.49 4.98 20.60
CA THR A 286 17.68 5.44 21.33
C THR A 286 18.97 4.82 20.79
N ASP A 287 18.87 3.79 19.95
CA ASP A 287 20.04 3.09 19.43
C ASP A 287 20.73 3.91 18.34
N THR A 288 22.05 3.82 18.27
CA THR A 288 22.77 4.22 17.06
C THR A 288 22.80 3.01 16.14
N LEU A 289 22.19 3.12 14.97
CA LEU A 289 22.11 2.03 14.01
C LEU A 289 23.28 2.08 13.03
N TYR A 290 23.83 0.90 12.77
CA TYR A 290 24.91 0.63 11.83
C TYR A 290 24.37 -0.27 10.71
N VAL A 291 24.84 -0.05 9.48
CA VAL A 291 24.40 -0.78 8.30
C VAL A 291 25.57 -1.41 7.58
N ASP A 292 25.48 -2.71 7.33
CA ASP A 292 26.36 -3.43 6.41
C ASP A 292 25.61 -3.73 5.11
N TRP A 293 26.29 -3.65 3.97
CA TRP A 293 25.75 -4.08 2.67
C TRP A 293 26.87 -4.49 1.71
N ALA A 294 26.55 -5.35 0.73
CA ALA A 294 27.51 -5.85 -0.24
C ALA A 294 26.96 -5.83 -1.67
N VAL A 295 27.86 -5.83 -2.65
CA VAL A 295 27.58 -5.81 -4.10
C VAL A 295 28.51 -6.76 -4.81
N ILE A 296 27.96 -7.74 -5.53
CA ILE A 296 28.72 -8.73 -6.31
C ILE A 296 28.68 -8.42 -7.80
N ASN A 297 29.77 -8.71 -8.51
CA ASN A 297 29.70 -8.93 -9.95
C ASN A 297 29.41 -10.42 -10.23
N ASN A 298 28.15 -10.80 -10.50
CA ASN A 298 27.76 -12.16 -10.88
C ASN A 298 27.58 -12.36 -12.39
N GLY A 299 28.07 -11.43 -13.21
CA GLY A 299 28.06 -11.52 -14.67
C GLY A 299 29.15 -12.45 -15.23
N THR A 300 29.46 -12.29 -16.51
CA THR A 300 30.49 -13.08 -17.22
C THR A 300 31.75 -12.28 -17.56
N ALA A 301 31.74 -10.95 -17.42
CA ALA A 301 32.93 -10.09 -17.56
C ALA A 301 33.19 -9.25 -16.30
N ALA A 302 34.43 -8.80 -16.13
CA ALA A 302 34.81 -7.84 -15.09
C ALA A 302 34.37 -6.41 -15.47
N THR A 303 34.14 -5.54 -14.49
CA THR A 303 33.79 -4.13 -14.77
C THR A 303 34.93 -3.39 -15.49
N SER A 304 34.55 -2.49 -16.40
CA SER A 304 35.47 -1.73 -17.27
C SER A 304 35.63 -0.25 -16.90
N ALA A 305 34.76 0.26 -16.03
CA ALA A 305 34.76 1.64 -15.54
C ALA A 305 34.53 1.68 -14.01
N THR A 306 34.74 2.86 -13.42
CA THR A 306 34.39 3.10 -12.01
C THR A 306 32.88 3.30 -11.90
N PHE A 307 32.23 2.61 -10.97
CA PHE A 307 30.78 2.70 -10.73
C PHE A 307 30.47 3.14 -9.29
N PHE A 308 29.24 3.60 -9.04
CA PHE A 308 28.82 4.14 -7.75
C PHE A 308 27.63 3.39 -7.15
N ALA A 309 27.78 2.89 -5.93
CA ALA A 309 26.70 2.37 -5.11
C ALA A 309 26.29 3.40 -4.04
N LYS A 310 25.00 3.47 -3.71
CA LYS A 310 24.42 4.43 -2.76
C LYS A 310 23.50 3.76 -1.76
N LEU A 311 23.48 4.32 -0.54
CA LEU A 311 22.61 3.91 0.56
C LEU A 311 21.60 5.02 0.86
N PHE A 312 20.32 4.65 0.98
CA PHE A 312 19.23 5.55 1.34
C PHE A 312 18.49 5.03 2.57
N VAL A 313 17.97 5.96 3.37
CA VAL A 313 17.01 5.69 4.44
C VAL A 313 15.79 6.57 4.20
N ASP A 314 14.62 5.95 4.05
CA ASP A 314 13.35 6.59 3.72
C ASP A 314 13.43 7.51 2.48
N GLY A 315 14.20 7.08 1.48
CA GLY A 315 14.47 7.84 0.25
C GLY A 315 15.54 8.94 0.37
N VAL A 316 16.07 9.21 1.57
CA VAL A 316 17.15 10.18 1.79
C VAL A 316 18.52 9.51 1.67
N GLU A 317 19.36 10.00 0.76
CA GLU A 317 20.74 9.52 0.60
C GLU A 317 21.56 9.74 1.87
N LYS A 318 22.19 8.66 2.37
CA LYS A 318 23.08 8.69 3.54
C LYS A 318 24.55 8.58 3.15
N GLY A 319 24.86 7.94 2.03
CA GLY A 319 26.23 7.75 1.56
C GLY A 319 26.29 7.27 0.11
N SER A 320 27.46 7.49 -0.51
CA SER A 320 27.79 7.07 -1.87
C SER A 320 29.24 6.59 -1.89
N TRP A 321 29.48 5.43 -2.52
CA TRP A 321 30.78 4.76 -2.57
C TRP A 321 31.12 4.40 -4.01
N SER A 322 32.37 4.62 -4.40
CA SER A 322 32.90 4.25 -5.72
C SER A 322 33.69 2.95 -5.65
N ALA A 323 33.57 2.11 -6.68
CA ALA A 323 34.45 0.97 -6.90
C ALA A 323 35.14 1.11 -8.26
N ASP A 324 36.48 1.15 -8.24
CA ASP A 324 37.30 1.22 -9.45
C ASP A 324 37.37 -0.14 -10.17
N PRO A 325 37.53 -0.17 -11.50
CA PRO A 325 37.63 -1.40 -12.26
C PRO A 325 39.01 -2.06 -12.07
N PRO A 326 39.11 -3.40 -12.09
CA PRO A 326 38.03 -4.35 -12.29
C PRO A 326 37.44 -4.89 -10.97
N LEU A 327 36.11 -4.82 -10.83
CA LEU A 327 35.39 -5.79 -9.99
C LEU A 327 35.23 -7.07 -10.81
N ASN A 328 36.05 -8.07 -10.49
CA ASN A 328 36.11 -9.33 -11.22
C ASN A 328 34.84 -10.19 -11.03
N VAL A 329 34.58 -11.07 -11.99
CA VAL A 329 33.47 -12.04 -11.94
C VAL A 329 33.55 -12.90 -10.67
N ASN A 330 32.41 -13.02 -9.98
CA ASN A 330 32.20 -13.65 -8.67
C ASN A 330 32.95 -13.01 -7.48
N PHE A 331 33.52 -11.81 -7.65
CA PHE A 331 34.00 -10.99 -6.53
C PHE A 331 32.96 -9.95 -6.12
N TYR A 332 32.96 -9.59 -4.83
CA TYR A 332 32.08 -8.57 -4.27
C TYR A 332 32.86 -7.52 -3.49
N GLY A 333 32.36 -6.29 -3.51
CA GLY A 333 32.72 -5.23 -2.57
C GLY A 333 31.68 -5.17 -1.44
N TYR A 334 32.06 -4.60 -0.31
CA TYR A 334 31.17 -4.42 0.84
C TYR A 334 31.51 -3.14 1.61
N VAL A 335 30.54 -2.68 2.39
CA VAL A 335 30.68 -1.67 3.43
C VAL A 335 30.12 -2.27 4.70
N GLU A 336 30.86 -2.12 5.79
CA GLU A 336 30.48 -2.57 7.14
C GLU A 336 30.43 -1.36 8.09
N ASP A 337 29.66 -1.50 9.16
CA ASP A 337 29.60 -0.57 10.30
C ASP A 337 29.25 0.89 9.91
N PHE A 338 28.52 1.13 8.81
CA PHE A 338 28.19 2.49 8.40
C PHE A 338 27.09 3.09 9.30
N PRO A 339 27.36 4.16 10.08
CA PRO A 339 26.39 4.71 11.01
C PRO A 339 25.31 5.52 10.28
N ILE A 340 24.06 5.06 10.37
CA ILE A 340 22.89 5.82 9.88
C ILE A 340 22.25 6.71 10.97
N GLY A 341 22.68 6.53 12.23
CA GLY A 341 22.19 7.25 13.40
C GLY A 341 20.99 6.58 14.06
N SER A 342 20.28 7.33 14.91
CA SER A 342 19.01 6.90 15.49
C SER A 342 17.85 7.24 14.56
N LEU A 343 16.80 6.43 14.60
CA LEU A 343 15.56 6.62 13.83
C LEU A 343 14.36 6.79 14.76
N SER A 344 13.28 7.36 14.25
CA SER A 344 12.00 7.47 14.97
C SER A 344 11.35 6.11 15.22
N ALA A 345 10.34 6.04 16.09
CA ALA A 345 9.52 4.83 16.20
C ALA A 345 8.65 4.67 14.95
N GLY A 346 8.58 3.45 14.40
CA GLY A 346 7.82 3.14 13.19
C GLY A 346 8.56 2.22 12.23
N GLN A 347 8.02 2.09 11.02
CA GLN A 347 8.68 1.36 9.92
C GLN A 347 9.60 2.31 9.14
N HIS A 348 10.80 1.83 8.84
CA HIS A 348 11.81 2.55 8.07
C HIS A 348 12.31 1.70 6.90
N GLN A 349 12.62 2.34 5.78
CA GLN A 349 13.08 1.71 4.55
C GLN A 349 14.56 1.99 4.31
N ILE A 350 15.37 0.94 4.29
CA ILE A 350 16.79 0.99 3.98
C ILE A 350 16.99 0.46 2.56
N LYS A 351 17.50 1.28 1.64
CA LYS A 351 17.67 0.91 0.23
C LYS A 351 19.13 1.01 -0.19
N ILE A 352 19.63 0.01 -0.91
CA ILE A 352 20.86 0.15 -1.71
C ILE A 352 20.54 0.15 -3.19
N VAL A 353 21.27 0.99 -3.94
CA VAL A 353 21.19 1.12 -5.40
C VAL A 353 22.61 1.05 -5.94
N VAL A 354 22.84 0.20 -6.93
CA VAL A 354 24.13 -0.10 -7.55
C VAL A 354 24.21 0.51 -8.95
N ASP A 355 25.42 0.90 -9.35
CA ASP A 355 25.70 1.71 -10.54
C ASP A 355 24.69 2.83 -10.80
N THR A 356 24.52 3.68 -9.79
CA THR A 356 23.68 4.89 -9.85
C THR A 356 24.05 5.89 -10.95
N SER A 357 25.16 5.65 -11.64
CA SER A 357 25.65 6.40 -12.80
C SER A 357 25.28 5.79 -14.16
N GLY A 358 24.93 4.51 -14.24
CA GLY A 358 24.85 3.76 -15.51
C GLY A 358 26.20 3.75 -16.26
N ALA A 359 27.30 3.61 -15.52
CA ALA A 359 28.67 3.61 -16.04
C ALA A 359 29.11 2.24 -16.60
N ILE A 360 28.44 1.17 -16.19
CA ILE A 360 28.63 -0.20 -16.65
C ILE A 360 27.41 -0.59 -17.48
N THR A 361 27.63 -1.26 -18.61
CA THR A 361 26.55 -1.94 -19.34
C THR A 361 26.51 -3.38 -18.85
N GLU A 362 25.34 -3.82 -18.41
CA GLU A 362 25.19 -5.06 -17.65
C GLU A 362 24.40 -6.13 -18.40
N SER A 363 24.51 -7.39 -17.99
CA SER A 363 23.63 -8.45 -18.53
C SER A 363 22.19 -8.35 -18.04
N ASN A 364 21.96 -7.65 -16.93
CA ASN A 364 20.66 -7.31 -16.38
C ASN A 364 20.77 -5.95 -15.69
N GLU A 365 19.88 -5.03 -16.05
CA GLU A 365 19.85 -3.65 -15.52
C GLU A 365 18.73 -3.49 -14.47
N THR A 366 18.05 -4.59 -14.09
CA THR A 366 16.86 -4.55 -13.22
C THR A 366 17.06 -5.17 -11.83
N ASP A 367 18.24 -5.74 -11.53
CA ASP A 367 18.58 -6.32 -10.22
C ASP A 367 19.62 -5.51 -9.43
N ASN A 368 19.85 -4.26 -9.83
CA ASN A 368 20.77 -3.29 -9.22
C ASN A 368 20.26 -2.69 -7.89
N GLU A 369 19.03 -3.00 -7.47
CA GLU A 369 18.40 -2.42 -6.28
C GLU A 369 17.98 -3.46 -5.24
N TYR A 370 18.10 -3.12 -3.97
CA TYR A 370 17.53 -3.90 -2.86
C TYR A 370 16.97 -2.99 -1.77
N LEU A 371 15.79 -3.36 -1.26
CA LEU A 371 15.04 -2.60 -0.27
C LEU A 371 14.73 -3.50 0.93
N LYS A 372 15.15 -3.08 2.12
CA LYS A 372 14.84 -3.71 3.40
C LYS A 372 13.93 -2.81 4.20
N THR A 373 12.88 -3.38 4.79
CA THR A 373 12.05 -2.66 5.78
C THR A 373 12.46 -3.13 7.17
N ILE A 374 12.74 -2.19 8.06
CA ILE A 374 12.98 -2.43 9.49
C ILE A 374 11.86 -1.79 10.31
N THR A 375 11.70 -2.23 11.56
CA THR A 375 10.80 -1.58 12.53
C THR A 375 11.61 -1.15 13.74
N VAL A 376 11.44 0.10 14.13
CA VAL A 376 12.09 0.72 15.29
C VAL A 376 11.02 1.00 16.34
N VAL A 377 11.29 0.63 17.60
CA VAL A 377 10.33 0.73 18.72
C VAL A 377 10.77 1.78 19.74
N GLU A 378 9.81 2.43 20.39
CA GLU A 378 10.10 3.20 21.61
C GLU A 378 10.04 2.24 22.81
N LEU A 379 11.09 2.21 23.64
CA LEU A 379 11.12 1.34 24.81
C LEU A 379 10.22 1.89 25.92
N PRO A 380 9.40 1.05 26.58
CA PRO A 380 8.60 1.49 27.71
C PRO A 380 9.52 1.85 28.87
N LEU A 381 9.30 3.04 29.43
CA LEU A 381 9.85 3.40 30.73
C LEU A 381 8.95 2.84 31.86
N THR A 382 9.43 2.93 33.10
CA THR A 382 8.71 2.43 34.29
C THR A 382 8.84 3.40 35.46
N LEU A 383 7.77 3.52 36.25
CA LEU A 383 7.73 4.27 37.52
C LEU A 383 7.58 3.30 38.68
N ARG A 384 8.29 3.55 39.78
CA ARG A 384 8.16 2.82 41.04
C ARG A 384 8.40 3.77 42.21
N TRP A 385 7.58 3.68 43.25
CA TRP A 385 7.99 4.13 44.58
C TRP A 385 9.03 3.16 45.13
N VAL A 386 10.13 3.68 45.68
CA VAL A 386 11.16 2.87 46.35
C VAL A 386 11.55 3.42 47.71
N ASP A 387 12.02 2.55 48.59
CA ASP A 387 12.62 2.92 49.88
C ASP A 387 14.04 3.49 49.72
N ALA A 388 14.68 3.86 50.83
CA ALA A 388 16.07 4.37 50.83
C ALA A 388 17.12 3.35 50.34
N ASN A 389 16.76 2.07 50.24
CA ASN A 389 17.61 0.99 49.73
C ASN A 389 17.35 0.71 48.23
N GLY A 390 16.34 1.35 47.63
CA GLY A 390 15.92 1.14 46.24
C GLY A 390 14.97 -0.05 46.04
N SER A 391 14.42 -0.62 47.12
CA SER A 391 13.38 -1.66 47.10
C SER A 391 12.03 -1.05 46.81
N GLU A 392 11.22 -1.69 45.96
CA GLU A 392 9.88 -1.21 45.62
C GLU A 392 8.93 -1.27 46.83
N VAL A 393 8.14 -0.20 47.02
CA VAL A 393 7.18 -0.05 48.12
C VAL A 393 5.82 0.38 47.59
N SER A 394 4.74 -0.23 48.08
CA SER A 394 3.35 0.14 47.80
C SER A 394 2.65 0.80 49.00
N SER A 395 3.33 0.90 50.14
CA SER A 395 2.85 1.64 51.31
C SER A 395 3.98 2.27 52.11
N ALA A 396 3.66 3.34 52.84
CA ALA A 396 4.58 4.01 53.75
C ALA A 396 3.86 4.45 55.03
N LEU A 397 4.59 4.59 56.14
CA LEU A 397 4.06 5.24 57.34
C LEU A 397 4.06 6.75 57.18
N ASP A 398 3.11 7.45 57.80
CA ASP A 398 3.12 8.91 57.90
C ASP A 398 4.49 9.46 58.37
N GLY A 399 4.97 10.51 57.70
CA GLY A 399 6.28 11.12 57.91
C GLY A 399 7.47 10.39 57.28
N THR A 400 7.28 9.26 56.60
CA THR A 400 8.39 8.48 56.00
C THR A 400 8.88 9.08 54.69
N THR A 401 10.19 9.13 54.47
CA THR A 401 10.75 9.49 53.15
C THR A 401 10.77 8.28 52.22
N VAL A 402 10.14 8.43 51.06
CA VAL A 402 10.14 7.50 49.92
C VAL A 402 10.78 8.19 48.70
N TYR A 403 11.06 7.42 47.65
CA TYR A 403 11.67 7.95 46.43
C TYR A 403 10.83 7.58 45.21
N MET A 404 10.52 8.59 44.39
CA MET A 404 9.94 8.39 43.06
C MET A 404 11.07 8.01 42.11
N LYS A 405 11.07 6.77 41.61
CA LYS A 405 12.10 6.26 40.70
C LYS A 405 11.53 6.13 39.28
N VAL A 406 12.20 6.77 38.33
CA VAL A 406 12.00 6.61 36.89
C VAL A 406 13.10 5.69 36.36
N THR A 407 12.73 4.61 35.69
CA THR A 407 13.67 3.86 34.84
C THR A 407 13.22 4.03 33.41
N ALA A 408 14.02 4.72 32.59
CA ALA A 408 13.73 5.02 31.20
C ALA A 408 14.85 4.43 30.32
N PRO A 409 14.79 3.13 29.99
CA PRO A 409 15.82 2.46 29.19
C PRO A 409 16.09 3.21 27.89
N GLY A 410 17.37 3.44 27.60
CA GLY A 410 17.81 4.20 26.42
C GLY A 410 17.78 5.74 26.55
N SER A 411 17.16 6.31 27.58
CA SER A 411 17.21 7.78 27.78
C SER A 411 18.66 8.25 28.07
N PRO A 412 19.11 9.35 27.46
CA PRO A 412 20.49 9.83 27.64
C PRO A 412 20.72 10.30 29.08
N ALA A 413 21.95 10.06 29.57
CA ALA A 413 22.37 10.55 30.89
C ALA A 413 22.28 12.08 30.92
N GLY A 414 21.54 12.61 31.90
CA GLY A 414 21.22 14.03 32.02
C GLY A 414 19.78 14.41 31.66
N ALA A 415 19.00 13.54 31.01
CA ALA A 415 17.61 13.82 30.66
C ALA A 415 16.72 14.07 31.90
N GLN A 416 15.89 15.10 31.85
CA GLN A 416 15.03 15.54 32.96
C GLN A 416 13.55 15.18 32.76
N PHE A 417 12.96 14.59 33.79
CA PHE A 417 11.54 14.25 33.88
C PHE A 417 10.92 14.98 35.07
N THR A 418 9.87 15.77 34.85
CA THR A 418 9.06 16.37 35.91
C THR A 418 8.07 15.34 36.43
N ALA A 419 8.28 14.85 37.65
CA ALA A 419 7.28 14.08 38.37
C ALA A 419 6.23 15.01 39.01
N GLN A 420 4.96 14.67 38.88
CA GLN A 420 3.82 15.34 39.51
C GLN A 420 3.10 14.34 40.41
N ILE A 421 2.96 14.69 41.70
CA ILE A 421 2.34 13.84 42.71
C ILE A 421 0.90 14.30 42.90
N PHE A 422 -0.04 13.38 42.75
CA PHE A 422 -1.45 13.60 43.05
C PHE A 422 -1.86 12.72 44.23
N GLU A 423 -2.68 13.26 45.13
CA GLU A 423 -3.54 12.42 45.98
C GLU A 423 -4.74 11.98 45.14
N VAL A 424 -5.21 10.78 45.40
CA VAL A 424 -6.36 10.16 44.75
C VAL A 424 -7.39 9.92 45.82
N ASP A 425 -8.55 10.52 45.64
CA ASP A 425 -9.73 10.33 46.46
C ASP A 425 -10.92 9.95 45.55
N THR A 426 -12.13 9.90 46.13
CA THR A 426 -13.36 9.59 45.37
C THR A 426 -14.06 10.83 44.81
N LEU A 427 -13.53 12.05 45.00
CA LEU A 427 -14.22 13.31 44.72
C LEU A 427 -13.45 14.23 43.76
N SER A 428 -12.14 14.40 43.93
CA SER A 428 -11.24 15.11 43.01
C SER A 428 -9.74 14.88 43.32
N ASN A 429 -9.02 14.15 42.47
CA ASN A 429 -7.56 14.04 42.55
C ASN A 429 -6.90 15.45 42.52
N ASP A 430 -6.14 15.80 43.55
CA ASP A 430 -5.48 17.11 43.66
C ASP A 430 -3.94 17.01 43.55
N LEU A 431 -3.30 18.08 43.07
CA LEU A 431 -1.85 18.09 42.86
C LEU A 431 -1.13 18.48 44.16
N LYS A 432 -0.49 17.50 44.80
CA LYS A 432 0.23 17.65 46.07
C LYS A 432 1.69 18.04 45.93
N GLY A 433 2.31 17.77 44.78
CA GLY A 433 3.74 18.05 44.60
C GLY A 433 4.21 18.00 43.15
N THR A 434 5.37 18.60 42.91
CA THR A 434 6.07 18.51 41.61
C THR A 434 7.58 18.53 41.86
N ALA A 435 8.32 17.64 41.20
CA ALA A 435 9.77 17.48 41.36
C ALA A 435 10.43 17.14 40.02
N VAL A 436 11.72 17.44 39.85
CA VAL A 436 12.49 17.04 38.65
C VAL A 436 13.38 15.85 38.99
N ILE A 437 13.41 14.87 38.08
CA ILE A 437 14.18 13.64 38.15
C ILE A 437 15.14 13.62 36.96
N THR A 438 16.44 13.60 37.23
CA THR A 438 17.49 13.49 36.20
C THR A 438 17.92 12.03 36.04
N ILE A 439 17.93 11.54 34.81
CA ILE A 439 18.38 10.18 34.47
C ILE A 439 19.91 10.09 34.54
N GLY A 440 20.42 9.13 35.31
CA GLY A 440 21.85 8.80 35.38
C GLY A 440 22.30 7.87 34.23
N SER A 441 23.61 7.60 34.17
CA SER A 441 24.22 6.72 33.16
C SER A 441 23.76 5.26 33.19
N ASN A 442 22.96 4.86 34.18
CA ASN A 442 22.33 3.55 34.28
C ASN A 442 20.90 3.51 33.71
N GLY A 443 20.44 4.56 33.03
CA GLY A 443 19.09 4.65 32.47
C GLY A 443 17.98 4.84 33.52
N SER A 444 18.32 5.27 34.74
CA SER A 444 17.36 5.55 35.80
C SER A 444 17.69 6.82 36.58
N GLY A 445 16.68 7.44 37.18
CA GLY A 445 16.81 8.58 38.08
C GLY A 445 15.77 8.48 39.20
N GLN A 446 16.01 9.14 40.33
CA GLN A 446 15.03 9.20 41.41
C GLN A 446 15.09 10.52 42.19
N THR A 447 13.99 10.88 42.83
CA THR A 447 13.91 12.05 43.74
C THR A 447 13.10 11.71 44.99
N ALA A 448 13.40 12.36 46.10
CA ALA A 448 12.79 12.09 47.40
C ALA A 448 11.46 12.83 47.60
N TRP A 449 10.52 12.17 48.27
CA TRP A 449 9.27 12.75 48.75
C TRP A 449 8.98 12.26 50.17
N VAL A 450 8.31 13.08 50.98
CA VAL A 450 7.95 12.73 52.36
C VAL A 450 6.46 12.44 52.38
N ALA A 451 6.12 11.17 52.63
CA ALA A 451 4.76 10.74 52.87
C ALA A 451 4.14 11.53 54.02
N ARG A 452 2.91 12.00 53.82
CA ARG A 452 2.10 12.66 54.85
C ARG A 452 0.69 12.11 54.81
N TRP A 453 0.12 11.92 56.00
CA TRP A 453 -1.31 11.70 56.14
C TRP A 453 -2.05 13.04 56.13
N GLU A 454 -3.10 13.13 55.32
CA GLU A 454 -4.09 14.22 55.33
C GLU A 454 -5.45 13.62 55.76
N ASP A 455 -6.29 14.41 56.44
CA ASP A 455 -7.60 13.99 56.98
C ASP A 455 -8.69 14.78 56.24
N ASP A 456 -9.29 14.17 55.22
CA ASP A 456 -10.07 14.83 54.17
C ASP A 456 -11.57 14.49 54.17
N GLY A 457 -11.99 13.39 54.82
CA GLY A 457 -13.39 13.01 54.86
C GLY A 457 -13.70 11.62 55.45
N PRO A 458 -14.97 11.17 55.35
CA PRO A 458 -15.45 9.94 55.97
C PRO A 458 -14.96 8.64 55.31
N LEU A 459 -13.99 8.70 54.39
CA LEU A 459 -13.40 7.56 53.69
C LEU A 459 -11.96 7.28 54.13
N ASN A 460 -11.16 8.34 54.37
CA ASN A 460 -9.97 8.31 55.22
C ASN A 460 -8.86 7.31 54.80
N ASP A 461 -8.47 7.36 53.51
CA ASP A 461 -7.16 6.94 53.01
C ASP A 461 -6.67 7.77 51.80
N PRO A 462 -5.66 8.66 51.95
CA PRO A 462 -4.97 9.25 50.81
C PRO A 462 -4.02 8.24 50.14
N GLU A 463 -4.43 7.76 48.97
CA GLU A 463 -3.53 7.15 47.99
C GLU A 463 -2.74 8.22 47.23
N PHE A 464 -1.41 8.09 47.14
CA PHE A 464 -0.61 8.98 46.30
C PHE A 464 -0.12 8.28 45.03
N ILE A 465 -0.41 8.88 43.88
CA ILE A 465 0.15 8.51 42.57
C ILE A 465 1.18 9.56 42.12
N PHE A 466 2.14 9.15 41.30
CA PHE A 466 3.01 10.11 40.60
C PHE A 466 3.08 9.84 39.10
N ARG A 467 2.79 10.87 38.32
CA ARG A 467 2.94 10.90 36.85
C ARG A 467 4.25 11.59 36.49
N VAL A 468 4.83 11.35 35.31
CA VAL A 468 6.05 12.06 34.88
C VAL A 468 5.95 12.66 33.49
N ASN A 469 6.60 13.80 33.26
CA ASN A 469 6.55 14.54 31.99
C ASN A 469 8.00 14.88 31.58
N ASN A 470 8.45 14.55 30.36
CA ASN A 470 9.82 14.88 29.92
C ASN A 470 9.97 16.40 29.67
N GLN A 471 10.98 17.03 30.27
CA GLN A 471 11.28 18.48 30.14
C GLN A 471 12.29 18.78 29.02
N ASP A 472 13.21 17.86 28.72
CA ASP A 472 14.34 18.15 27.83
C ASP A 472 14.01 17.83 26.36
N SER A 473 13.62 18.84 25.58
CA SER A 473 13.67 18.79 24.11
C SER A 473 13.87 20.15 23.43
N PRO A 474 15.09 20.75 23.46
CA PRO A 474 15.43 21.88 22.58
C PRO A 474 15.99 21.46 21.20
N GLN A 475 16.53 20.24 21.05
CA GLN A 475 17.18 19.74 19.82
C GLN A 475 16.97 18.22 19.63
N LEU A 476 15.72 17.79 19.56
CA LEU A 476 15.32 16.44 19.14
C LEU A 476 13.90 16.54 18.60
N THR A 477 13.70 16.37 17.28
CA THR A 477 12.36 16.38 16.68
C THR A 477 11.68 15.03 16.87
N VAL A 478 11.45 14.67 18.14
CA VAL A 478 10.49 13.65 18.53
C VAL A 478 9.14 14.36 18.65
N THR A 479 8.14 13.95 17.89
CA THR A 479 6.78 14.48 17.99
C THR A 479 6.08 13.96 19.25
N ARG A 480 6.56 14.40 20.42
CA ARG A 480 6.06 14.02 21.74
C ARG A 480 4.99 15.00 22.21
N GLY A 481 3.81 14.48 22.54
CA GLY A 481 2.88 15.16 23.43
C GLY A 481 3.38 15.12 24.89
N PRO A 482 2.85 15.98 25.76
CA PRO A 482 3.16 15.95 27.19
C PRO A 482 2.54 14.72 27.86
N ASP A 483 2.98 14.48 29.09
CA ASP A 483 2.48 13.46 30.03
C ASP A 483 2.80 12.01 29.60
N ILE A 484 3.86 11.50 30.21
CA ILE A 484 4.27 10.10 30.11
C ILE A 484 3.49 9.36 31.20
N ASP A 485 2.28 8.94 30.86
CA ASP A 485 1.39 8.19 31.76
C ASP A 485 1.79 6.72 31.76
N VAL A 486 2.75 6.43 32.63
CA VAL A 486 3.19 5.09 33.02
C VAL A 486 2.37 4.75 34.25
N SER A 487 1.63 3.64 34.21
CA SER A 487 0.74 3.18 35.29
C SER A 487 1.33 3.49 36.66
N PRO A 488 0.84 4.51 37.37
CA PRO A 488 1.52 5.00 38.55
C PRO A 488 1.37 3.94 39.64
N THR A 489 2.49 3.50 40.21
CA THR A 489 2.43 2.72 41.45
C THR A 489 1.75 3.60 42.50
N SER A 490 0.59 3.20 43.01
CA SER A 490 -0.01 3.87 44.16
C SER A 490 0.84 3.63 45.41
N LEU A 491 0.86 4.62 46.29
CA LEU A 491 1.44 4.52 47.62
C LEU A 491 0.37 4.85 48.65
N THR A 492 -0.13 3.82 49.34
CA THR A 492 -1.06 3.99 50.46
C THR A 492 -0.28 4.42 51.69
N ILE A 493 -0.65 5.56 52.30
CA ILE A 493 -0.05 5.98 53.57
C ILE A 493 -0.75 5.23 54.72
N THR A 494 -0.07 5.00 55.83
CA THR A 494 -0.64 4.31 57.00
C THR A 494 -0.34 5.05 58.29
N GLN A 495 -1.39 5.25 59.10
CA GLN A 495 -1.27 5.83 60.44
C GLN A 495 -0.58 4.84 61.41
N GLN A 496 0.00 5.36 62.50
CA GLN A 496 0.63 4.51 63.53
C GLN A 496 -0.40 3.67 64.31
N PRO A 497 -0.05 2.46 64.82
CA PRO A 497 -1.03 1.49 65.30
C PRO A 497 -1.77 1.94 66.57
N GLY A 498 -3.11 1.99 66.52
CA GLY A 498 -3.90 2.51 67.65
C GLY A 498 -5.40 2.23 67.78
N GLN A 499 -6.13 1.66 66.79
CA GLN A 499 -7.53 1.20 66.96
C GLN A 499 -7.91 -0.04 66.13
N THR A 500 -8.98 -0.72 66.54
CA THR A 500 -9.49 -2.05 66.12
C THR A 500 -10.83 -1.93 65.35
N SER A 501 -11.33 -2.83 64.47
CA SER A 501 -10.94 -4.19 64.00
C SER A 501 -11.77 -4.66 62.78
N GLN A 502 -11.26 -5.62 62.00
CA GLN A 502 -11.81 -6.36 60.82
C GLN A 502 -13.05 -7.27 61.09
N PRO A 503 -13.71 -7.97 60.11
CA PRO A 503 -13.24 -8.36 58.73
C PRO A 503 -14.23 -8.36 57.50
N ALA A 504 -13.59 -8.35 56.30
CA ALA A 504 -13.87 -9.10 55.04
C ALA A 504 -14.86 -8.64 53.91
N GLY A 505 -14.29 -8.49 52.69
CA GLY A 505 -14.92 -8.59 51.35
C GLY A 505 -15.13 -7.25 50.61
N ASP A 506 -14.76 -7.05 49.33
CA ASP A 506 -14.00 -7.88 48.36
C ASP A 506 -13.38 -6.99 47.21
N PHE A 507 -12.54 -7.57 46.34
CA PHE A 507 -11.62 -6.94 45.33
C PHE A 507 -12.16 -5.91 44.30
N THR A 508 -11.26 -5.01 43.82
CA THR A 508 -11.28 -4.36 42.47
C THR A 508 -9.84 -3.96 41.99
N PRO A 509 -9.56 -3.72 40.66
CA PRO A 509 -8.36 -4.22 39.94
C PRO A 509 -7.49 -3.14 39.18
N PRO A 510 -6.36 -3.52 38.55
CA PRO A 510 -5.21 -2.61 38.32
C PRO A 510 -5.16 -1.76 37.02
N ASP A 511 -6.29 -1.45 36.36
CA ASP A 511 -6.30 -0.90 34.97
C ASP A 511 -6.87 0.54 34.80
N ALA A 512 -6.89 1.36 35.86
CA ALA A 512 -7.59 2.65 35.87
C ALA A 512 -6.87 3.82 35.15
N ASP A 513 -5.55 3.75 34.91
CA ASP A 513 -4.73 4.87 34.42
C ASP A 513 -4.08 4.67 33.02
N ASP A 514 -4.37 3.59 32.28
CA ASP A 514 -3.80 3.44 30.93
C ASP A 514 -4.54 4.33 29.90
N ALA A 515 -3.88 5.43 29.53
CA ALA A 515 -4.39 6.45 28.61
C ALA A 515 -4.78 5.90 27.23
N ARG A 516 -4.27 4.74 26.78
CA ARG A 516 -4.69 4.05 25.55
C ARG A 516 -6.17 3.65 25.58
N PHE A 517 -6.77 3.60 26.77
CA PHE A 517 -8.18 3.31 27.00
C PHE A 517 -9.01 4.56 27.38
N THR A 518 -8.49 5.78 27.18
CA THR A 518 -9.26 7.01 27.40
C THR A 518 -10.44 7.13 26.43
N ILE A 519 -11.67 7.06 26.93
CA ILE A 519 -12.87 7.40 26.16
C ILE A 519 -12.98 8.94 26.07
N LYS A 520 -12.82 9.47 24.86
CA LYS A 520 -12.82 10.92 24.56
C LYS A 520 -14.16 11.36 23.97
N LEU A 521 -15.10 11.74 24.84
CA LEU A 521 -16.38 12.35 24.43
C LEU A 521 -16.23 13.87 24.35
N LYS A 522 -17.11 14.54 23.59
CA LYS A 522 -17.18 16.01 23.55
C LYS A 522 -17.63 16.65 24.86
N SER A 523 -18.28 15.88 25.73
CA SER A 523 -18.75 16.26 27.06
C SER A 523 -17.71 16.04 28.17
N ARG A 524 -16.91 14.96 28.08
CA ARG A 524 -16.01 14.49 29.14
C ARG A 524 -14.96 13.51 28.62
N ARG A 525 -13.90 13.32 29.40
CA ARG A 525 -12.85 12.31 29.17
C ARG A 525 -12.74 11.44 30.43
N PHE A 526 -12.59 10.12 30.28
CA PHE A 526 -12.42 9.18 31.37
C PHE A 526 -11.74 7.90 30.88
N ILE A 527 -11.05 7.18 31.78
CA ILE A 527 -10.48 5.86 31.52
C ILE A 527 -11.39 4.85 32.25
N PRO A 528 -12.01 3.88 31.57
CA PRO A 528 -12.85 2.89 32.24
C PRO A 528 -12.01 1.77 32.86
N ALA A 529 -12.30 1.40 34.11
CA ALA A 529 -11.61 0.31 34.77
C ALA A 529 -12.17 -1.05 34.30
N ALA A 530 -11.30 -2.06 34.21
CA ALA A 530 -11.70 -3.41 33.79
C ALA A 530 -12.68 -4.10 34.77
N SER A 531 -12.74 -3.65 36.03
CA SER A 531 -13.77 -4.05 37.00
C SER A 531 -15.18 -3.61 36.66
N ASP A 532 -15.32 -2.44 36.03
CA ASP A 532 -16.63 -1.83 35.85
C ASP A 532 -17.48 -2.69 34.90
N PHE A 533 -16.83 -3.50 34.07
CA PHE A 533 -17.44 -4.57 33.28
C PHE A 533 -18.20 -5.60 34.12
N LEU A 534 -17.67 -6.00 35.29
CA LEU A 534 -18.31 -6.91 36.23
C LEU A 534 -19.44 -6.22 37.01
N ALA A 535 -19.21 -4.99 37.49
CA ALA A 535 -20.22 -4.23 38.23
C ALA A 535 -21.45 -3.90 37.36
N LEU A 536 -21.23 -3.54 36.10
CA LEU A 536 -22.29 -3.29 35.12
C LEU A 536 -22.97 -4.58 34.64
N GLN A 537 -22.57 -5.76 35.11
CA GLN A 537 -23.17 -7.06 34.74
C GLN A 537 -24.42 -7.43 35.54
N GLU A 538 -24.74 -6.69 36.61
CA GLU A 538 -25.92 -6.95 37.45
C GLU A 538 -27.16 -6.14 37.02
N GLU A 539 -26.99 -5.02 36.30
CA GLU A 539 -28.10 -4.23 35.74
C GLU A 539 -28.58 -4.77 34.37
N GLU A 540 -29.01 -6.03 34.32
CA GLU A 540 -29.41 -6.65 33.06
C GLU A 540 -30.75 -6.10 32.50
N PRO A 541 -30.76 -5.52 31.29
CA PRO A 541 -31.89 -4.77 30.76
C PRO A 541 -32.86 -5.64 29.95
N SER A 542 -34.15 -5.31 29.99
CA SER A 542 -35.21 -6.04 29.29
C SER A 542 -35.37 -5.74 27.79
N ALA A 543 -34.45 -4.96 27.19
CA ALA A 543 -34.52 -4.50 25.80
C ALA A 543 -33.13 -4.40 25.15
N ARG A 544 -33.09 -4.27 23.81
CA ARG A 544 -31.85 -3.95 23.06
C ARG A 544 -31.22 -2.67 23.60
N GLN A 545 -29.90 -2.55 23.53
CA GLN A 545 -29.19 -1.39 24.07
C GLN A 545 -28.07 -0.88 23.19
N HIS A 546 -27.90 0.44 23.17
CA HIS A 546 -26.75 1.11 22.57
C HIS A 546 -25.67 1.33 23.62
N VAL A 547 -24.48 0.78 23.37
CA VAL A 547 -23.36 0.78 24.30
C VAL A 547 -22.07 1.19 23.59
N ILE A 548 -21.17 1.84 24.32
CA ILE A 548 -19.76 1.89 23.97
C ILE A 548 -19.14 0.59 24.49
N LEU A 549 -18.53 -0.17 23.58
CA LEU A 549 -17.68 -1.32 23.92
C LEU A 549 -16.22 -0.90 23.76
N GLN A 550 -15.39 -1.23 24.73
CA GLN A 550 -13.95 -1.04 24.65
C GLN A 550 -13.26 -2.38 24.81
N PHE A 551 -12.26 -2.60 23.96
CA PHE A 551 -11.50 -3.82 23.86
C PHE A 551 -10.06 -3.59 24.34
N ASN A 552 -9.37 -4.66 24.70
CA ASN A 552 -7.93 -4.61 24.97
C ASN A 552 -7.14 -4.19 23.71
N GLU A 553 -7.52 -4.74 22.56
CA GLU A 553 -7.11 -4.33 21.21
C GLU A 553 -8.35 -4.36 20.30
N LEU A 554 -8.42 -3.53 19.26
CA LEU A 554 -9.60 -3.50 18.38
C LEU A 554 -9.85 -4.87 17.72
N PRO A 555 -11.12 -5.35 17.67
CA PRO A 555 -11.44 -6.72 17.29
C PRO A 555 -11.09 -7.00 15.83
N GLY A 556 -10.42 -8.14 15.59
CA GLY A 556 -10.07 -8.62 14.25
C GLY A 556 -11.30 -9.07 13.44
N ALA A 557 -11.10 -9.39 12.16
CA ALA A 557 -12.19 -9.76 11.25
C ALA A 557 -13.04 -10.96 11.74
N ASP A 558 -12.39 -11.99 12.30
CA ASP A 558 -13.08 -13.18 12.83
C ASP A 558 -13.86 -12.89 14.12
N GLU A 559 -13.36 -11.97 14.94
CA GLU A 559 -14.03 -11.54 16.17
C GLU A 559 -15.24 -10.65 15.86
N LEU A 560 -15.09 -9.68 14.94
CA LEU A 560 -16.20 -8.88 14.42
C LEU A 560 -17.31 -9.75 13.83
N LYS A 561 -16.93 -10.81 13.11
CA LYS A 561 -17.88 -11.81 12.60
C LYS A 561 -18.58 -12.55 13.74
N THR A 562 -17.84 -12.99 14.76
CA THR A 562 -18.39 -13.70 15.92
C THR A 562 -19.36 -12.82 16.72
N LEU A 563 -19.04 -11.53 16.92
CA LEU A 563 -19.93 -10.54 17.54
C LEU A 563 -21.22 -10.38 16.73
N ALA A 564 -21.12 -10.24 15.40
CA ALA A 564 -22.28 -10.12 14.52
C ALA A 564 -23.16 -11.39 14.49
N GLU A 565 -22.55 -12.59 14.50
CA GLU A 565 -23.27 -13.87 14.57
C GLU A 565 -24.02 -14.05 15.90
N ASN A 566 -23.56 -13.40 16.99
CA ASN A 566 -24.25 -13.33 18.27
C ASN A 566 -25.15 -12.07 18.43
N GLY A 567 -25.39 -11.33 17.35
CA GLY A 567 -26.36 -10.24 17.29
C GLY A 567 -25.84 -8.85 17.71
N VAL A 568 -24.55 -8.68 17.98
CA VAL A 568 -23.94 -7.37 18.23
C VAL A 568 -23.60 -6.69 16.92
N GLN A 569 -24.20 -5.52 16.66
CA GLN A 569 -23.92 -4.72 15.47
C GLN A 569 -23.07 -3.51 15.83
N ILE A 570 -21.90 -3.38 15.20
CA ILE A 570 -21.06 -2.18 15.29
C ILE A 570 -21.68 -1.05 14.45
N LEU A 571 -21.79 0.15 15.04
CA LEU A 571 -22.50 1.29 14.46
C LEU A 571 -21.56 2.45 14.10
N ASN A 572 -20.60 2.75 14.99
CA ASN A 572 -19.65 3.84 14.85
C ASN A 572 -18.30 3.48 15.49
N TYR A 573 -17.23 4.05 14.95
CA TYR A 573 -15.91 4.02 15.59
C TYR A 573 -15.81 5.05 16.71
N VAL A 574 -15.19 4.65 17.82
CA VAL A 574 -14.80 5.49 18.95
C VAL A 574 -13.27 5.35 19.11
N PRO A 575 -12.48 6.44 19.20
CA PRO A 575 -11.04 6.34 19.43
C PRO A 575 -10.69 5.51 20.68
N ASN A 576 -9.42 5.10 20.79
CA ASN A 576 -8.89 4.43 21.99
C ASN A 576 -9.55 3.05 22.25
N ASN A 577 -9.36 2.15 21.28
CA ASN A 577 -9.82 0.75 21.26
C ASN A 577 -11.32 0.54 21.52
N ALA A 578 -12.17 1.48 21.08
CA ALA A 578 -13.60 1.45 21.35
C ALA A 578 -14.47 1.51 20.09
N VAL A 579 -15.74 1.17 20.26
CA VAL A 579 -16.79 1.27 19.25
C VAL A 579 -18.12 1.57 19.93
N ALA A 580 -19.03 2.25 19.24
CA ALA A 580 -20.44 2.22 19.61
C ALA A 580 -21.14 1.09 18.87
N ALA A 581 -21.89 0.29 19.60
CA ALA A 581 -22.57 -0.91 19.11
C ALA A 581 -23.98 -1.02 19.71
N VAL A 582 -24.85 -1.74 19.03
CA VAL A 582 -26.13 -2.19 19.58
C VAL A 582 -26.07 -3.70 19.86
N ALA A 583 -26.60 -4.12 21.01
CA ALA A 583 -26.64 -5.51 21.45
C ALA A 583 -28.07 -5.94 21.84
N PRO A 584 -28.41 -7.23 21.71
CA PRO A 584 -29.71 -7.75 22.13
C PRO A 584 -29.84 -7.79 23.67
N ALA A 585 -31.09 -7.86 24.15
CA ALA A 585 -31.36 -8.04 25.58
C ALA A 585 -30.78 -9.36 26.09
N GLY A 586 -30.12 -9.33 27.26
CA GLY A 586 -29.53 -10.53 27.88
C GLY A 586 -28.36 -11.15 27.12
N PHE A 587 -27.63 -10.37 26.31
CA PHE A 587 -26.40 -10.82 25.65
C PHE A 587 -25.33 -11.26 26.68
N ASP A 588 -24.69 -12.41 26.48
CA ASP A 588 -23.64 -12.89 27.38
C ASP A 588 -22.26 -12.32 27.04
N TRP A 589 -21.92 -11.23 27.72
CA TRP A 589 -20.63 -10.55 27.60
C TRP A 589 -19.44 -11.42 28.03
N ARG A 590 -19.64 -12.48 28.83
CA ARG A 590 -18.53 -13.36 29.28
C ARG A 590 -17.97 -14.23 28.17
N ALA A 591 -18.70 -14.42 27.07
CA ALA A 591 -18.21 -15.13 25.90
C ALA A 591 -17.10 -14.37 25.13
N PHE A 592 -16.86 -13.09 25.46
CA PHE A 592 -15.96 -12.19 24.72
C PHE A 592 -14.92 -11.55 25.66
N PRO A 593 -13.88 -12.30 26.09
CA PRO A 593 -12.86 -11.83 27.05
C PRO A 593 -11.93 -10.72 26.50
N SER A 594 -12.04 -10.42 25.21
CA SER A 594 -11.41 -9.28 24.52
C SER A 594 -12.04 -7.93 24.90
N ILE A 595 -13.33 -7.92 25.30
CA ILE A 595 -14.03 -6.73 25.78
C ILE A 595 -13.57 -6.47 27.22
N ARG A 596 -12.85 -5.35 27.43
CA ARG A 596 -12.43 -4.90 28.77
C ARG A 596 -13.49 -4.08 29.49
N TRP A 597 -14.37 -3.42 28.75
CA TRP A 597 -15.38 -2.53 29.32
C TRP A 597 -16.59 -2.35 28.40
N ARG A 598 -17.76 -2.12 29.01
CA ARG A 598 -18.98 -1.68 28.35
C ARG A 598 -19.59 -0.50 29.12
N GLY A 599 -20.22 0.46 28.45
CA GLY A 599 -20.98 1.51 29.13
C GLY A 599 -21.96 2.25 28.23
N ARG A 600 -22.88 3.01 28.82
CA ARG A 600 -23.88 3.81 28.08
C ARG A 600 -23.43 5.27 27.98
N LEU A 601 -23.85 5.96 26.91
CA LEU A 601 -23.75 7.43 26.83
C LEU A 601 -24.71 8.06 27.85
N LEU A 602 -24.21 9.00 28.67
CA LEU A 602 -25.06 9.82 29.53
C LEU A 602 -25.87 10.81 28.69
N ALA A 603 -26.95 11.37 29.25
CA ALA A 603 -27.72 12.41 28.57
C ALA A 603 -26.86 13.66 28.23
N SER A 604 -25.92 14.02 29.10
CA SER A 604 -24.92 15.06 28.84
C SER A 604 -23.99 14.73 27.67
N ASP A 605 -23.72 13.44 27.42
CA ASP A 605 -22.81 12.97 26.38
C ASP A 605 -23.45 13.00 24.99
N LYS A 606 -24.76 13.23 24.91
CA LYS A 606 -25.56 13.27 23.68
C LYS A 606 -25.88 14.70 23.22
N ILE A 607 -25.47 15.74 23.93
CA ILE A 607 -25.79 17.15 23.61
C ILE A 607 -24.51 17.89 23.23
N SER A 608 -24.52 18.64 22.12
CA SER A 608 -23.34 19.40 21.69
C SER A 608 -22.95 20.51 22.67
N PRO A 609 -21.65 20.82 22.85
CA PRO A 609 -21.22 21.94 23.70
C PRO A 609 -21.84 23.27 23.30
N GLN A 610 -22.08 23.49 22.00
CA GLN A 610 -22.78 24.69 21.51
C GLN A 610 -24.24 24.72 21.97
N ALA A 611 -24.97 23.60 21.84
CA ALA A 611 -26.34 23.51 22.35
C ALA A 611 -26.38 23.67 23.87
N MET A 612 -25.49 23.00 24.61
CA MET A 612 -25.40 23.09 26.06
C MET A 612 -25.14 24.52 26.56
N ASN A 613 -24.31 25.28 25.84
CA ASN A 613 -24.05 26.70 26.15
C ASN A 613 -25.27 27.60 25.90
N ILE A 614 -26.05 27.34 24.83
CA ILE A 614 -27.32 28.06 24.62
C ILE A 614 -28.34 27.70 25.71
N LEU A 615 -28.44 26.43 26.08
CA LEU A 615 -29.33 25.94 27.14
C LEU A 615 -28.95 26.48 28.53
N SER A 616 -27.69 26.85 28.77
CA SER A 616 -27.25 27.45 30.03
C SER A 616 -27.38 28.98 30.08
N GLN A 617 -27.53 29.65 28.93
CA GLN A 617 -27.67 31.11 28.83
C GLN A 617 -29.12 31.60 28.58
N GLY A 618 -30.00 30.75 28.04
CA GLY A 618 -31.34 31.11 27.59
C GLY A 618 -32.47 30.88 28.61
N GLY A 619 -33.57 31.63 28.45
CA GLY A 619 -34.79 31.49 29.25
C GLY A 619 -35.75 30.41 28.72
N PRO A 620 -36.75 29.97 29.52
CA PRO A 620 -37.59 28.80 29.25
C PRO A 620 -38.71 29.02 28.19
N ALA A 621 -38.45 29.79 27.14
CA ALA A 621 -39.47 30.18 26.14
C ALA A 621 -39.00 30.20 24.68
N ASP A 622 -37.69 30.12 24.40
CA ASP A 622 -37.19 30.19 23.03
C ASP A 622 -37.36 28.85 22.31
N ILE A 623 -38.06 28.87 21.17
CA ILE A 623 -38.16 27.70 20.27
C ILE A 623 -36.86 27.62 19.46
N LEU A 624 -36.11 26.54 19.67
CA LEU A 624 -34.86 26.27 18.99
C LEU A 624 -35.09 25.29 17.83
N ASN A 625 -34.39 25.50 16.72
CA ASN A 625 -34.25 24.49 15.67
C ASN A 625 -32.97 23.69 15.92
N PHE A 626 -33.07 22.36 15.88
CA PHE A 626 -31.98 21.44 16.20
C PHE A 626 -31.98 20.22 15.27
N VAL A 627 -30.79 19.64 15.12
CA VAL A 627 -30.59 18.37 14.40
C VAL A 627 -30.47 17.28 15.46
N VAL A 628 -31.33 16.28 15.35
CA VAL A 628 -31.32 15.05 16.16
C VAL A 628 -30.76 13.92 15.31
N GLU A 629 -29.70 13.28 15.79
CA GLU A 629 -29.12 12.06 15.22
C GLU A 629 -29.40 10.90 16.17
N ALA A 630 -30.10 9.89 15.66
CA ALA A 630 -30.24 8.60 16.28
C ALA A 630 -29.08 7.67 15.89
N PHE A 631 -28.93 6.57 16.62
CA PHE A 631 -28.11 5.46 16.17
C PHE A 631 -28.62 4.87 14.85
N ARG A 632 -27.72 4.30 14.04
CA ARG A 632 -27.98 4.02 12.61
C ARG A 632 -28.99 2.90 12.34
N ASP A 633 -29.19 2.02 13.31
CA ASP A 633 -30.19 0.95 13.34
C ASP A 633 -31.58 1.42 13.82
N VAL A 634 -31.71 2.68 14.25
CA VAL A 634 -32.99 3.27 14.66
C VAL A 634 -33.78 3.70 13.41
N PRO A 635 -35.00 3.15 13.19
CA PRO A 635 -35.83 3.54 12.06
C PRO A 635 -36.31 5.00 12.16
N ALA A 636 -36.49 5.63 10.99
CA ALA A 636 -37.05 6.96 10.85
C ALA A 636 -38.31 7.21 11.71
N ALA A 637 -39.27 6.28 11.68
CA ALA A 637 -40.53 6.40 12.41
C ALA A 637 -40.34 6.37 13.95
N GLU A 638 -39.34 5.65 14.46
CA GLU A 638 -39.02 5.60 15.89
C GLU A 638 -38.44 6.95 16.33
N LEU A 639 -37.44 7.48 15.61
CA LEU A 639 -36.87 8.81 15.85
C LEU A 639 -37.93 9.92 15.78
N GLU A 640 -38.84 9.87 14.80
CA GLU A 640 -39.91 10.84 14.68
C GLU A 640 -40.96 10.74 15.80
N SER A 641 -41.23 9.55 16.33
CA SER A 641 -42.04 9.40 17.55
C SER A 641 -41.34 10.03 18.73
N LEU A 642 -40.07 9.66 18.99
CA LEU A 642 -39.29 10.19 20.12
C LEU A 642 -39.22 11.72 20.14
N ILE A 643 -39.14 12.37 18.97
CA ILE A 643 -39.19 13.85 18.85
C ILE A 643 -40.55 14.40 19.26
N ARG A 644 -41.66 13.79 18.80
CA ARG A 644 -43.03 14.22 19.11
C ARG A 644 -43.38 13.95 20.57
N ASP A 645 -43.01 12.79 21.10
CA ASP A 645 -43.20 12.37 22.49
C ASP A 645 -42.38 13.23 23.46
N ALA A 646 -41.19 13.68 23.04
CA ALA A 646 -40.40 14.69 23.74
C ALA A 646 -40.97 16.12 23.61
N GLY A 647 -42.10 16.34 22.94
CA GLY A 647 -42.75 17.65 22.79
C GLY A 647 -42.13 18.57 21.73
N GLY A 648 -41.36 18.02 20.79
CA GLY A 648 -40.84 18.71 19.62
C GLY A 648 -41.67 18.47 18.36
N ALA A 649 -41.49 19.33 17.36
CA ALA A 649 -42.04 19.16 16.02
C ALA A 649 -40.93 18.68 15.07
N VAL A 650 -41.18 17.62 14.32
CA VAL A 650 -40.31 17.18 13.21
C VAL A 650 -40.52 18.14 12.02
N ILE A 651 -39.43 18.64 11.44
CA ILE A 651 -39.44 19.40 10.20
C ILE A 651 -38.96 18.48 9.08
N GLU A 652 -39.78 18.30 8.05
CA GLU A 652 -39.40 17.51 6.88
C GLU A 652 -38.23 18.19 6.12
N ASN A 653 -37.19 17.42 5.83
CA ASN A 653 -36.05 17.86 5.03
C ASN A 653 -35.53 16.66 4.22
N SER A 654 -35.64 16.74 2.89
CA SER A 654 -35.31 15.63 1.97
C SER A 654 -33.81 15.37 1.81
N TYR A 655 -32.95 16.20 2.41
CA TYR A 655 -31.48 16.10 2.33
C TYR A 655 -30.86 15.36 3.51
N LEU A 656 -31.66 14.93 4.50
CA LEU A 656 -31.19 14.21 5.69
C LEU A 656 -31.43 12.68 5.57
N PRO A 657 -30.51 11.84 6.07
CA PRO A 657 -30.69 10.38 6.08
C PRO A 657 -31.75 9.94 7.10
N HIS A 658 -32.18 8.66 7.05
CA HIS A 658 -33.31 8.16 7.86
C HIS A 658 -33.12 8.29 9.38
N TYR A 659 -31.89 8.22 9.87
CA TYR A 659 -31.52 8.30 11.30
C TYR A 659 -31.22 9.75 11.76
N ILE A 660 -31.43 10.76 10.91
CA ILE A 660 -31.25 12.17 11.27
C ILE A 660 -32.51 12.97 10.96
N ARG A 661 -32.93 13.84 11.88
CA ARG A 661 -34.07 14.73 11.69
C ARG A 661 -33.74 16.16 12.07
N LEU A 662 -34.26 17.09 11.26
CA LEU A 662 -34.43 18.47 11.69
C LEU A 662 -35.69 18.54 12.55
N ALA A 663 -35.59 19.20 13.69
CA ALA A 663 -36.68 19.34 14.65
C ALA A 663 -36.69 20.75 15.26
N SER A 664 -37.83 21.11 15.85
CA SER A 664 -38.06 22.40 16.47
C SER A 664 -38.80 22.23 17.80
N GLY A 665 -38.42 22.99 18.83
CA GLY A 665 -39.06 22.91 20.14
C GLY A 665 -38.33 23.70 21.23
N PRO A 666 -38.91 23.80 22.44
CA PRO A 666 -38.30 24.50 23.56
C PRO A 666 -37.12 23.71 24.16
N ALA A 667 -36.33 24.38 25.01
CA ALA A 667 -35.12 23.87 25.64
C ALA A 667 -35.29 22.48 26.31
N GLU A 668 -36.44 22.19 26.92
CA GLU A 668 -36.66 20.92 27.62
C GLU A 668 -36.71 19.70 26.70
N VAL A 669 -36.93 19.89 25.39
CA VAL A 669 -36.94 18.81 24.40
C VAL A 669 -35.56 18.14 24.31
N PHE A 670 -34.47 18.91 24.39
CA PHE A 670 -33.10 18.38 24.41
C PHE A 670 -32.91 17.39 25.56
N ASN A 671 -33.29 17.77 26.78
CA ASN A 671 -33.15 16.94 27.98
C ASN A 671 -34.06 15.70 27.96
N ARG A 672 -35.22 15.76 27.29
CA ARG A 672 -36.11 14.59 27.13
C ARG A 672 -35.61 13.61 26.06
N LEU A 673 -35.07 14.12 24.95
CA LEU A 673 -34.46 13.32 23.88
C LEU A 673 -33.14 12.66 24.32
N ALA A 674 -32.27 13.40 25.00
CA ALA A 674 -30.98 12.88 25.43
C ALA A 674 -31.08 11.75 26.48
N ARG A 675 -32.24 11.58 27.13
CA ARG A 675 -32.50 10.43 28.02
C ARG A 675 -32.93 9.16 27.28
N GLN A 676 -33.22 9.23 25.99
CA GLN A 676 -33.62 8.07 25.20
C GLN A 676 -32.38 7.30 24.73
N ASP A 677 -32.43 5.97 24.80
CA ASP A 677 -31.31 5.09 24.40
C ASP A 677 -30.94 5.30 22.92
N ALA A 678 -31.95 5.27 22.04
CA ALA A 678 -31.86 5.42 20.59
C ALA A 678 -31.20 6.71 20.08
N ILE A 679 -31.09 7.77 20.89
CA ILE A 679 -30.49 9.03 20.47
C ILE A 679 -28.97 8.98 20.65
N ALA A 680 -28.22 9.35 19.61
CA ALA A 680 -26.76 9.38 19.62
C ALA A 680 -26.21 10.79 19.81
N TRP A 681 -26.80 11.80 19.16
CA TRP A 681 -26.31 13.18 19.21
C TRP A 681 -27.41 14.22 18.93
N ILE A 682 -27.34 15.37 19.61
CA ILE A 682 -28.26 16.50 19.44
C ILE A 682 -27.43 17.79 19.34
N ARG A 683 -27.66 18.57 18.30
CA ARG A 683 -26.96 19.84 18.06
C ARG A 683 -27.86 20.93 17.51
N VAL A 684 -27.41 22.18 17.60
CA VAL A 684 -28.11 23.32 16.99
C VAL A 684 -28.20 23.13 15.47
N ALA A 685 -29.34 23.46 14.87
CA ALA A 685 -29.50 23.37 13.43
C ALA A 685 -28.76 24.51 12.72
N PRO A 686 -27.91 24.23 11.71
CA PRO A 686 -27.35 25.26 10.85
C PRO A 686 -28.44 25.87 9.97
N ASN A 687 -28.30 27.15 9.65
CA ASN A 687 -29.31 27.95 8.93
C ASN A 687 -29.69 27.33 7.57
N GLU A 688 -28.76 26.67 6.89
CA GLU A 688 -28.97 26.01 5.60
C GLU A 688 -30.05 24.92 5.68
N LEU A 689 -30.14 24.17 6.79
CA LEU A 689 -31.19 23.18 7.01
C LEU A 689 -32.53 23.83 7.35
N ILE A 690 -32.52 24.90 8.14
CA ILE A 690 -33.73 25.66 8.53
C ILE A 690 -34.37 26.32 7.29
N GLU A 691 -33.55 26.84 6.38
CA GLU A 691 -33.96 27.44 5.11
C GLU A 691 -34.25 26.39 4.01
N ASN A 692 -34.15 25.09 4.32
CA ASN A 692 -34.31 23.97 3.38
C ASN A 692 -33.48 24.12 2.09
N ARG A 693 -32.26 24.65 2.20
CA ARG A 693 -31.33 24.74 1.07
C ARG A 693 -30.79 23.34 0.74
N PRO A 694 -30.45 23.07 -0.54
CA PRO A 694 -29.76 21.83 -0.90
C PRO A 694 -28.44 21.71 -0.14
N VAL A 695 -28.32 20.65 0.66
CA VAL A 695 -27.09 20.28 1.37
C VAL A 695 -26.77 18.83 1.08
N TYR A 696 -25.47 18.49 1.05
CA TYR A 696 -25.02 17.11 1.00
C TYR A 696 -24.64 16.66 2.40
N PHE A 697 -25.25 15.58 2.87
CA PHE A 697 -24.90 14.98 4.16
C PHE A 697 -23.58 14.21 4.04
N CYS A 698 -22.58 14.61 4.83
CA CYS A 698 -21.30 13.92 4.91
C CYS A 698 -21.15 13.25 6.28
N PRO A 699 -21.10 11.91 6.37
CA PRO A 699 -21.02 11.17 7.64
C PRO A 699 -19.67 11.28 8.38
N GLY A 700 -18.73 12.11 7.89
CA GLY A 700 -17.37 12.20 8.44
C GLY A 700 -16.43 11.09 7.96
N PRO A 701 -15.24 10.96 8.57
CA PRO A 701 -14.27 9.92 8.25
C PRO A 701 -14.79 8.52 8.57
N PHE A 702 -14.40 7.52 7.76
CA PHE A 702 -14.74 6.11 7.96
C PHE A 702 -13.52 5.27 8.32
N THR A 703 -13.69 4.35 9.26
CA THR A 703 -12.74 3.26 9.56
C THR A 703 -13.33 1.91 9.13
N LEU A 704 -12.64 0.81 9.44
CA LEU A 704 -13.19 -0.54 9.28
C LEU A 704 -14.37 -0.83 10.24
N TYR A 705 -14.51 -0.02 11.30
CA TYR A 705 -15.55 -0.12 12.34
C TYR A 705 -16.70 0.88 12.13
N GLY A 706 -16.86 1.40 10.92
CA GLY A 706 -17.86 2.42 10.58
C GLY A 706 -17.33 3.86 10.68
N PRO A 707 -18.21 4.86 10.61
CA PRO A 707 -17.83 6.26 10.69
C PRO A 707 -17.52 6.69 12.12
N ILE A 708 -16.63 7.66 12.27
CA ILE A 708 -16.32 8.27 13.57
C ILE A 708 -17.60 8.90 14.14
N ALA A 709 -17.92 8.59 15.41
CA ALA A 709 -19.11 9.11 16.05
C ALA A 709 -19.10 10.64 16.23
N ASN A 710 -20.24 11.32 16.01
CA ASN A 710 -20.33 12.78 16.18
C ASN A 710 -20.18 13.25 17.65
N PHE A 711 -20.38 12.36 18.63
CA PHE A 711 -20.21 12.63 20.06
C PHE A 711 -18.76 12.51 20.57
N VAL A 712 -17.81 12.03 19.76
CA VAL A 712 -16.40 11.87 20.17
C VAL A 712 -15.50 13.04 19.74
N ILE A 713 -14.35 13.15 20.41
CA ILE A 713 -13.21 13.95 19.96
C ILE A 713 -12.22 12.98 19.28
N HIS A 714 -11.93 13.18 18.00
CA HIS A 714 -11.04 12.29 17.22
C HIS A 714 -9.69 12.93 16.87
N ASP A 715 -9.57 14.23 17.01
CA ASP A 715 -8.34 15.02 16.80
C ASP A 715 -8.48 16.36 17.56
N ASP A 716 -7.37 17.07 17.78
CA ASP A 716 -7.36 18.39 18.43
C ASP A 716 -7.79 19.54 17.49
N GLY A 717 -7.77 19.30 16.17
CA GLY A 717 -8.21 20.27 15.16
C GLY A 717 -7.42 20.17 13.86
N TRP A 718 -7.80 20.97 12.86
CA TRP A 718 -7.06 21.06 11.59
C TRP A 718 -5.66 21.67 11.74
N ASP A 719 -5.39 22.30 12.88
CA ASP A 719 -4.16 22.95 13.27
C ASP A 719 -3.35 22.15 14.30
N GLY A 720 -3.94 21.15 14.97
CA GLY A 720 -3.28 20.44 16.08
C GLY A 720 -2.63 21.41 17.09
N PRO A 721 -1.56 20.99 17.79
CA PRO A 721 -0.79 21.87 18.67
C PRO A 721 0.25 22.74 17.92
N GLY A 722 -0.11 23.36 16.79
CA GLY A 722 0.76 24.36 16.15
C GLY A 722 0.42 24.69 14.69
N ARG A 723 0.50 25.98 14.31
CA ARG A 723 0.04 26.55 13.01
C ARG A 723 0.78 26.05 11.74
N GLY A 724 0.85 24.75 11.51
CA GLY A 724 1.38 24.11 10.30
C GLY A 724 0.27 23.79 9.27
N PRO A 725 0.63 23.58 8.00
CA PRO A 725 -0.32 23.11 6.98
C PRO A 725 -0.63 21.61 7.15
N ALA A 726 -1.91 21.25 7.12
CA ALA A 726 -2.35 19.86 7.18
C ALA A 726 -2.23 19.15 5.82
N SER A 727 -1.65 17.94 5.81
CA SER A 727 -1.59 17.06 4.63
C SER A 727 -2.80 16.12 4.59
N LEU A 728 -3.70 16.35 3.63
CA LEU A 728 -4.84 15.47 3.35
C LEU A 728 -4.40 14.24 2.53
N LEU A 729 -4.53 13.05 3.11
CA LEU A 729 -4.55 11.79 2.38
C LEU A 729 -6.01 11.33 2.21
N TYR A 730 -6.47 11.26 0.96
CA TYR A 730 -7.76 10.68 0.60
C TYR A 730 -7.56 9.34 -0.12
N HIS A 731 -8.47 8.40 0.10
CA HIS A 731 -8.62 7.23 -0.77
C HIS A 731 -10.11 6.96 -1.00
N PHE A 732 -10.47 6.55 -2.21
CA PHE A 732 -11.83 6.20 -2.60
C PHE A 732 -11.99 4.68 -2.50
N ARG A 733 -12.82 4.18 -1.56
CA ARG A 733 -13.05 2.73 -1.39
C ARG A 733 -13.97 2.12 -2.45
N ASN A 734 -14.91 2.91 -2.97
CA ASN A 734 -15.71 2.58 -4.13
C ASN A 734 -15.52 3.72 -5.12
N GLY A 735 -15.29 3.36 -6.39
CA GLY A 735 -15.37 4.34 -7.46
C GLY A 735 -16.76 4.97 -7.47
N THR A 736 -16.82 6.30 -7.47
CA THR A 736 -18.00 7.01 -7.97
C THR A 736 -18.25 6.49 -9.38
N PRO A 737 -19.49 6.19 -9.81
CA PRO A 737 -19.74 5.86 -11.21
C PRO A 737 -19.21 7.00 -12.07
N ASP A 738 -18.29 6.71 -12.99
CA ASP A 738 -17.68 7.74 -13.84
C ASP A 738 -18.77 8.55 -14.53
N ILE A 739 -18.72 9.87 -14.32
CA ILE A 739 -19.41 10.79 -15.23
C ILE A 739 -18.61 10.70 -16.53
N ALA A 740 -19.13 9.93 -17.48
CA ALA A 740 -18.43 9.57 -18.70
C ALA A 740 -18.17 10.79 -19.62
N SER A 741 -17.06 11.49 -19.38
CA SER A 741 -16.40 12.37 -20.36
C SER A 741 -14.98 12.77 -19.93
N GLU A 742 -14.01 12.27 -20.69
CA GLU A 742 -12.74 12.93 -21.07
C GLU A 742 -11.56 12.99 -20.05
N GLU A 743 -10.54 12.20 -20.40
CA GLU A 743 -9.08 12.33 -20.17
C GLU A 743 -8.56 12.97 -18.87
N SER A 744 -8.06 12.12 -17.96
CA SER A 744 -7.24 12.50 -16.82
C SER A 744 -5.76 12.65 -17.21
N GLU A 745 -5.26 13.89 -17.27
CA GLU A 745 -3.83 14.18 -17.27
C GLU A 745 -3.39 14.53 -15.84
N VAL A 746 -2.60 13.64 -15.22
CA VAL A 746 -1.94 13.88 -13.93
C VAL A 746 -0.43 13.77 -14.18
N GLU A 747 0.21 14.90 -14.46
CA GLU A 747 1.66 15.01 -14.37
C GLU A 747 2.13 14.96 -12.91
N ARG A 748 3.40 14.58 -12.73
CA ARG A 748 4.03 14.20 -11.44
C ARG A 748 4.41 15.38 -10.56
#